data_AF-A0AAD7NH05-F1
#
_entry.id   AF-A0AAD7NH05-F1
#
_cell.length_a   1.000
_cell.length_b   1.000
_cell.length_c   1.000
_cell.angle_alpha   90.00
_cell.angle_beta   90.00
_cell.angle_gamma   90.00
#
_symmetry.space_group_name_H-M   'P 1'
#
loop_
_entity.id
_entity.type
_entity.pdbx_description
1 polymer ?
#
loop_
_entity_poly.entity_id
_entity_poly.type
_entity_poly.pdbx_seq_one_letter_code
_entity_poly.pdbx_strand_id
1 'polypeptide(L)'
;MSLVRSHPVSLFTAKKAPPAPVVLLLSQTTLHMPTFPGRLIHEDLKTLIKKLKKVVFAAAPHTYPPPSIVPNLIPTPQHLSTKTVENHKGWKIAPTETELIKALEMHPVLHEFENEWATCCIIMAHLKARAAAAKPTSFALVRHSILIPYSIPCLQTFDDDGGRPRPASNAAKVRLIGGPQSKEPDSAREDKAYHRDQAALARQRTRTLNLELQNAQKLQAEQTAHINTLNEELARRSETLIALQQHEMQLEAQFVQDQAKFQQYEVLAGQYHAMIPQMLEAQKLLMQRNQDVERLNQLVAQKQNEANTDIAHLNRLLAEKQDETIQLRALNHLRGRKAQNKPAPDATRTIQIPLDPIPIPEAPSGEPNPQPKANLDLGATPELADLLHTDVPTLDDLIGQLKQLLINSGATVDIEKTTPKKGTRSKSKKTADKKLPKDLKNYIHAILRKTTYIKFGMRQAADFILYNPADGTRVAACETELIDPPCALYQWDFSTGYLDSRWNQKMIEKIVDAVLKDEGEDGDIPRAGVGRAYLEELMQQKLARYQGAWKGFQPRFDADLGRIETNQEANARGARAFEQHQLATRSNFSKHRKYTDRIQTIIAAIEIKKVEGVAADIATWERLLRMVELLGEQGMSSEEEDELEADDAKVLVFKVKICIWREPRVVEYLRFVDAQTALFKKHQVGPIPAPRIRTRAVGNSKVPRGLPKSLYNSKWLKNATPAYLNELKVSKEVFELFVAAMNRMAI
;
A
#
# COMPACT_ATOMS: atom_id res chain seq x y z
N MET A 1 -18.49 -0.21 72.23
CA MET A 1 -18.45 1.27 72.32
C MET A 1 -18.44 1.81 70.89
N SER A 2 -19.56 1.87 70.16
CA SER A 2 -20.68 2.84 70.24
C SER A 2 -20.25 4.31 70.19
N LEU A 3 -20.45 4.97 69.05
CA LEU A 3 -20.60 6.43 68.88
C LEU A 3 -21.28 6.61 67.51
N VAL A 4 -22.60 6.58 67.44
CA VAL A 4 -23.58 7.66 67.72
C VAL A 4 -23.51 8.78 66.68
N ARG A 5 -24.63 8.87 65.95
CA ARG A 5 -25.04 9.89 64.98
C ARG A 5 -25.11 11.27 65.61
N SER A 6 -24.78 12.29 64.82
CA SER A 6 -25.33 13.65 65.00
C SER A 6 -25.57 14.29 63.63
N HIS A 7 -26.84 14.54 63.31
CA HIS A 7 -27.24 15.58 62.36
C HIS A 7 -26.98 16.97 62.96
N PRO A 8 -26.85 18.00 62.10
CA PRO A 8 -27.76 19.12 62.31
C PRO A 8 -28.37 19.67 61.00
N VAL A 9 -29.70 19.74 61.05
CA VAL A 9 -30.60 20.86 60.76
C VAL A 9 -30.09 22.03 59.90
N SER A 10 -30.87 22.21 58.83
CA SER A 10 -30.99 23.35 57.91
C SER A 10 -31.31 24.68 58.58
N LEU A 11 -30.60 25.74 58.14
CA LEU A 11 -31.05 27.14 58.12
C LEU A 11 -30.24 27.82 57.02
N PHE A 12 -30.85 28.23 55.90
CA PHE A 12 -30.63 29.53 55.28
C PHE A 12 -31.62 29.78 54.11
N THR A 13 -32.21 30.95 54.23
CA THR A 13 -33.21 31.65 53.42
C THR A 13 -32.94 31.74 51.92
N ALA A 14 -34.02 31.67 51.14
CA ALA A 14 -34.08 31.97 49.72
C ALA A 14 -33.52 33.36 49.37
N LYS A 15 -32.52 33.39 48.49
CA LYS A 15 -32.17 34.54 47.66
C LYS A 15 -32.14 34.10 46.20
N LYS A 16 -32.93 34.79 45.37
CA LYS A 16 -32.92 34.69 43.90
C LYS A 16 -31.47 34.85 43.39
N ALA A 17 -30.97 33.86 42.67
CA ALA A 17 -29.72 33.98 41.94
C ALA A 17 -29.89 34.93 40.74
N PRO A 18 -28.94 35.84 40.47
CA PRO A 18 -28.92 36.64 39.26
C PRO A 18 -28.68 35.76 38.02
N PRO A 19 -29.11 36.18 36.82
CA PRO A 19 -28.83 35.44 35.59
C PRO A 19 -27.32 35.30 35.39
N ALA A 20 -26.88 34.09 35.04
CA ALA A 20 -25.49 33.78 34.77
C ALA A 20 -24.92 34.68 33.66
N PRO A 21 -23.67 35.18 33.79
CA PRO A 21 -23.00 35.83 32.68
C PRO A 21 -22.80 34.83 31.53
N VAL A 22 -23.18 35.24 30.32
CA VAL A 22 -22.79 34.54 29.09
C VAL A 22 -21.28 34.69 28.94
N VAL A 23 -20.54 33.70 29.44
CA VAL A 23 -19.11 33.56 29.17
C VAL A 23 -18.98 32.91 27.80
N LEU A 24 -18.54 33.70 26.81
CA LEU A 24 -18.01 33.19 25.55
C LEU A 24 -16.74 32.39 25.85
N LEU A 25 -16.89 31.08 26.02
CA LEU A 25 -15.78 30.14 25.97
C LEU A 25 -15.33 30.03 24.50
N LEU A 26 -14.29 30.79 24.15
CA LEU A 26 -13.42 30.45 23.03
C LEU A 26 -12.69 29.15 23.40
N SER A 27 -13.31 28.01 23.12
CA SER A 27 -12.65 26.71 23.23
C SER A 27 -11.56 26.64 22.17
N GLN A 28 -10.31 26.53 22.61
CA GLN A 28 -9.20 26.06 21.78
C GLN A 28 -9.52 24.63 21.32
N THR A 29 -10.01 24.47 20.10
CA THR A 29 -10.09 23.16 19.47
C THR A 29 -8.70 22.74 19.00
N THR A 30 -8.01 21.97 19.83
CA THR A 30 -6.90 21.12 19.41
C THR A 30 -7.49 19.98 18.58
N LEU A 31 -7.42 20.10 17.25
CA LEU A 31 -7.85 19.04 16.34
C LEU A 31 -6.77 17.95 16.29
N HIS A 32 -7.05 16.81 16.90
CA HIS A 32 -6.24 15.60 16.77
C HIS A 32 -6.55 14.94 15.42
N MET A 33 -5.56 14.86 14.53
CA MET A 33 -5.66 14.04 13.32
C MET A 33 -5.60 12.55 13.68
N PRO A 34 -6.41 11.67 13.06
CA PRO A 34 -6.16 10.25 13.11
C PRO A 34 -4.84 9.95 12.39
N THR A 35 -3.89 9.35 13.11
CA THR A 35 -2.67 8.79 12.54
C THR A 35 -3.02 7.60 11.64
N PHE A 36 -3.16 7.84 10.35
CA PHE A 36 -3.00 6.79 9.34
C PHE A 36 -1.51 6.45 9.21
N PRO A 37 -1.14 5.16 9.02
CA PRO A 37 0.26 4.75 8.85
C PRO A 37 0.73 5.06 7.42
N GLY A 38 0.80 6.35 7.07
CA GLY A 38 1.42 6.85 5.85
C GLY A 38 2.76 7.50 6.20
N ARG A 39 3.85 6.72 6.23
CA ARG A 39 5.21 7.28 6.33
C ARG A 39 5.47 8.16 5.10
N LEU A 40 5.56 9.47 5.32
CA LEU A 40 6.28 10.38 4.44
C LEU A 40 7.70 9.82 4.22
N ILE A 41 8.10 9.72 2.95
CA ILE A 41 9.37 9.13 2.54
C ILE A 41 10.50 10.03 3.06
N HIS A 42 11.36 9.44 3.91
CA HIS A 42 12.45 10.07 4.67
C HIS A 42 13.53 10.80 3.82
N GLU A 43 13.46 10.70 2.49
CA GLU A 43 14.44 11.28 1.56
C GLU A 43 14.20 12.78 1.31
N ASP A 44 12.95 13.22 1.30
CA ASP A 44 12.60 14.62 1.03
C ASP A 44 12.98 15.54 2.20
N LEU A 45 12.88 15.03 3.45
CA LEU A 45 13.28 15.75 4.65
C LEU A 45 14.80 15.97 4.75
N LYS A 46 15.60 14.98 4.32
CA LYS A 46 17.07 15.10 4.31
C LYS A 46 17.52 16.18 3.33
N THR A 47 16.87 16.28 2.18
CA THR A 47 17.18 17.27 1.14
C THR A 47 16.77 18.68 1.57
N LEU A 48 15.63 18.81 2.25
CA LEU A 48 15.14 20.07 2.83
C LEU A 48 16.05 20.56 3.99
N ILE A 49 16.47 19.67 4.88
CA ILE A 49 17.41 19.98 5.98
C ILE A 49 18.79 20.36 5.44
N LYS A 50 19.25 19.74 4.34
CA LYS A 50 20.53 20.11 3.68
C LYS A 50 20.46 21.52 3.07
N LYS A 51 19.32 21.90 2.47
CA LYS A 51 19.10 23.25 1.94
C LYS A 51 19.01 24.30 3.06
N LEU A 52 18.29 24.02 4.15
CA LEU A 52 18.20 24.92 5.32
C LEU A 52 19.56 25.16 5.99
N LYS A 53 20.40 24.12 6.12
CA LYS A 53 21.77 24.28 6.64
C LYS A 53 22.66 25.13 5.73
N LYS A 54 22.41 25.14 4.41
CA LYS A 54 23.21 25.93 3.46
C LYS A 54 22.87 27.42 3.49
N VAL A 55 21.64 27.77 3.88
CA VAL A 55 21.18 29.17 4.01
C VAL A 55 21.66 29.81 5.32
N VAL A 56 21.82 29.02 6.40
CA VAL A 56 22.22 29.55 7.71
C VAL A 56 23.74 29.81 7.84
N PHE A 57 24.58 29.22 6.99
CA PHE A 57 26.05 29.38 7.04
C PHE A 57 26.64 30.44 6.10
N ALA A 58 25.81 31.21 5.40
CA ALA A 58 26.23 32.27 4.48
C ALA A 58 25.90 33.68 5.02
N ALA A 59 26.34 33.98 6.23
CA ALA A 59 26.39 35.35 6.75
C ALA A 59 27.69 35.55 7.55
N ALA A 60 28.69 36.16 6.90
CA ALA A 60 29.93 36.61 7.52
C ALA A 60 29.73 38.00 8.16
N PRO A 61 30.57 38.40 9.13
CA PRO A 61 30.26 39.45 10.09
C PRO A 61 30.68 40.83 9.59
N HIS A 62 29.77 41.81 9.66
CA HIS A 62 30.13 43.23 9.62
C HIS A 62 29.90 43.85 10.99
N THR A 63 31.00 44.29 11.59
CA THR A 63 31.09 45.10 12.80
C THR A 63 30.77 46.55 12.50
N TYR A 64 29.79 47.13 13.23
CA TYR A 64 29.69 48.56 13.50
C TYR A 64 29.30 48.78 14.97
N PRO A 65 29.68 49.92 15.58
CA PRO A 65 29.72 50.11 17.02
C PRO A 65 28.35 50.52 17.60
N PRO A 66 28.15 50.43 18.92
CA PRO A 66 26.84 50.66 19.54
C PRO A 66 26.59 52.15 19.82
N PRO A 67 25.36 52.67 19.60
CA PRO A 67 24.92 53.88 20.25
C PRO A 67 24.08 53.56 21.50
N SER A 68 24.58 54.08 22.63
CA SER A 68 23.88 54.77 23.73
C SER A 68 22.39 54.48 24.00
N ILE A 69 22.16 54.02 25.23
CA ILE A 69 20.90 53.91 25.97
C ILE A 69 20.27 55.30 26.21
N VAL A 70 18.97 55.45 25.91
CA VAL A 70 18.03 56.34 26.64
C VAL A 70 16.66 55.66 26.69
N PRO A 71 15.99 55.55 27.85
CA PRO A 71 14.67 54.95 27.98
C PRO A 71 13.56 56.02 27.89
N ASN A 72 12.44 55.74 27.21
CA ASN A 72 11.08 56.07 27.66
C ASN A 72 9.98 55.83 26.61
N LEU A 73 8.78 55.58 27.16
CA LEU A 73 7.43 55.71 26.59
C LEU A 73 6.89 54.56 25.74
N ILE A 74 6.17 53.66 26.43
CA ILE A 74 5.08 52.85 25.89
C ILE A 74 3.81 53.72 25.89
N PRO A 75 3.12 53.92 24.75
CA PRO A 75 1.72 54.28 24.76
C PRO A 75 0.84 53.04 24.52
N THR A 76 -0.09 52.82 25.46
CA THR A 76 -1.26 51.96 25.35
C THR A 76 -2.15 52.33 24.16
N PRO A 77 -2.71 51.37 23.40
CA PRO A 77 -3.72 51.67 22.38
C PRO A 77 -5.12 51.87 23.00
N GLN A 78 -5.72 53.00 22.66
CA GLN A 78 -7.11 53.38 22.96
C GLN A 78 -8.10 52.71 21.97
N HIS A 79 -9.27 52.36 22.51
CA HIS A 79 -10.61 52.35 21.91
C HIS A 79 -10.79 51.91 20.44
N LEU A 80 -11.33 50.70 20.25
CA LEU A 80 -12.22 50.41 19.13
C LEU A 80 -13.67 50.24 19.63
N SER A 81 -14.52 51.06 19.03
CA SER A 81 -15.94 51.26 19.28
C SER A 81 -16.77 50.02 18.91
N THR A 82 -17.68 49.65 19.81
CA THR A 82 -18.77 48.70 19.57
C THR A 82 -19.77 49.30 18.58
N LYS A 83 -19.72 48.87 17.30
CA LYS A 83 -20.84 49.05 16.37
C LYS A 83 -21.73 47.81 16.40
N THR A 84 -22.97 48.05 16.80
CA THR A 84 -24.13 47.16 16.80
C THR A 84 -24.40 46.66 15.38
N VAL A 85 -24.51 45.34 15.20
CA VAL A 85 -24.94 44.73 13.93
C VAL A 85 -26.45 44.91 13.80
N GLU A 86 -26.89 45.61 12.75
CA GLU A 86 -28.30 45.77 12.41
C GLU A 86 -28.89 44.42 11.94
N ASN A 87 -30.00 44.03 12.57
CA ASN A 87 -30.77 42.85 12.20
C ASN A 87 -31.56 43.10 10.91
N HIS A 88 -31.13 42.54 9.78
CA HIS A 88 -31.93 42.50 8.55
C HIS A 88 -33.11 41.51 8.67
N LYS A 89 -34.24 42.00 9.22
CA LYS A 89 -35.56 41.36 9.09
C LYS A 89 -36.11 41.59 7.68
N GLY A 90 -35.73 40.76 6.72
CA GLY A 90 -36.16 41.00 5.33
C GLY A 90 -36.02 39.85 4.35
N TRP A 91 -36.09 38.58 4.79
CA TRP A 91 -36.07 37.45 3.85
C TRP A 91 -37.26 36.54 4.14
N LYS A 92 -38.31 36.65 3.32
CA LYS A 92 -39.52 35.80 3.41
C LYS A 92 -39.39 34.50 2.60
N ILE A 93 -38.31 34.31 1.83
CA ILE A 93 -38.00 33.09 1.07
C ILE A 93 -36.49 32.82 1.21
N ALA A 94 -36.09 31.57 1.34
CA ALA A 94 -34.68 31.19 1.52
C ALA A 94 -33.87 31.44 0.23
N PRO A 95 -32.67 32.08 0.31
CA PRO A 95 -31.80 32.22 -0.84
C PRO A 95 -31.36 30.86 -1.38
N THR A 96 -31.24 30.76 -2.69
CA THR A 96 -30.60 29.62 -3.35
C THR A 96 -29.09 29.61 -3.05
N GLU A 97 -28.45 28.44 -3.10
CA GLU A 97 -27.01 28.26 -2.84
C GLU A 97 -26.14 29.20 -3.68
N THR A 98 -26.56 29.44 -4.92
CA THR A 98 -25.93 30.41 -5.85
C THR A 98 -26.04 31.86 -5.40
N GLU A 99 -27.12 32.27 -4.75
CA GLU A 99 -27.29 33.64 -4.23
C GLU A 99 -26.45 33.86 -2.97
N LEU A 100 -26.26 32.82 -2.16
CA LEU A 100 -25.37 32.83 -1.00
C LEU A 100 -23.90 32.95 -1.39
N ILE A 101 -23.48 32.22 -2.43
CA ILE A 101 -22.11 32.33 -2.99
C ILE A 101 -21.87 33.73 -3.55
N LYS A 102 -22.83 34.30 -4.28
CA LYS A 102 -22.72 35.65 -4.84
C LYS A 102 -22.70 36.76 -3.79
N ALA A 103 -23.44 36.58 -2.69
CA ALA A 103 -23.40 37.51 -1.55
C ALA A 103 -22.10 37.41 -0.75
N LEU A 104 -21.47 36.23 -0.70
CA LEU A 104 -20.16 36.00 -0.08
C LEU A 104 -19.02 36.59 -0.92
N GLU A 105 -19.08 36.47 -2.25
CA GLU A 105 -18.10 37.08 -3.18
C GLU A 105 -18.11 38.62 -3.11
N MET A 106 -19.26 39.23 -2.80
CA MET A 106 -19.39 40.68 -2.67
C MET A 106 -19.10 41.22 -1.26
N HIS A 107 -18.70 40.37 -0.30
CA HIS A 107 -18.50 40.80 1.08
C HIS A 107 -17.12 41.46 1.28
N PRO A 108 -17.06 42.78 1.58
CA PRO A 108 -15.82 43.57 1.51
C PRO A 108 -14.73 43.12 2.49
N VAL A 109 -15.09 42.42 3.56
CA VAL A 109 -14.14 41.91 4.57
C VAL A 109 -13.50 40.58 4.17
N LEU A 110 -14.14 39.77 3.31
CA LEU A 110 -13.62 38.44 2.94
C LEU A 110 -12.51 38.51 1.88
N HIS A 111 -12.43 39.61 1.13
CA HIS A 111 -11.40 39.81 0.10
C HIS A 111 -9.99 40.10 0.68
N GLU A 112 -9.89 40.48 1.95
CA GLU A 112 -8.61 40.76 2.63
C GLU A 112 -7.95 39.51 3.22
N PHE A 113 -8.62 38.36 3.24
CA PHE A 113 -8.05 37.11 3.77
C PHE A 113 -7.64 36.18 2.61
N GLU A 114 -6.35 36.18 2.26
CA GLU A 114 -5.75 35.28 1.25
C GLU A 114 -5.79 33.78 1.63
N ASN A 115 -6.27 33.43 2.82
CA ASN A 115 -6.31 32.05 3.30
C ASN A 115 -7.71 31.44 3.18
N GLU A 116 -7.87 30.53 2.21
CA GLU A 116 -9.07 29.70 1.97
C GLU A 116 -9.59 29.00 3.25
N TRP A 117 -8.69 28.70 4.19
CA TRP A 117 -9.01 28.05 5.46
C TRP A 117 -9.94 28.87 6.37
N ALA A 118 -9.77 30.21 6.42
CA ALA A 118 -10.59 31.07 7.24
C ALA A 118 -12.03 31.14 6.71
N THR A 119 -12.18 31.25 5.39
CA THR A 119 -13.46 31.24 4.69
C THR A 119 -14.20 29.92 4.88
N CYS A 120 -13.51 28.78 4.78
CA CYS A 120 -14.10 27.46 5.06
C CYS A 120 -14.54 27.31 6.52
N CYS A 121 -13.77 27.84 7.49
CA CYS A 121 -14.15 27.79 8.91
C CYS A 121 -15.40 28.63 9.19
N ILE A 122 -15.54 29.79 8.55
CA ILE A 122 -16.73 30.66 8.68
C ILE A 122 -17.96 29.99 8.07
N ILE A 123 -17.83 29.38 6.88
CA ILE A 123 -18.92 28.63 6.23
C ILE A 123 -19.37 27.44 7.10
N MET A 124 -18.42 26.66 7.63
CA MET A 124 -18.72 25.50 8.48
C MET A 124 -19.37 25.92 9.81
N ALA A 125 -18.91 27.01 10.43
CA ALA A 125 -19.54 27.55 11.64
C ALA A 125 -20.98 28.00 11.37
N HIS A 126 -21.24 28.62 10.22
CA HIS A 126 -22.57 29.09 9.85
C HIS A 126 -23.54 27.94 9.54
N LEU A 127 -23.09 26.90 8.83
CA LEU A 127 -23.88 25.68 8.57
C LEU A 127 -24.20 24.92 9.86
N LYS A 128 -23.24 24.85 10.80
CA LYS A 128 -23.43 24.18 12.10
C LYS A 128 -24.41 24.95 13.00
N ALA A 129 -24.37 26.28 12.98
CA ALA A 129 -25.35 27.11 13.68
C ALA A 129 -26.77 26.96 13.09
N ARG A 130 -26.89 26.79 11.76
CA ARG A 130 -28.18 26.49 11.10
C ARG A 130 -28.71 25.10 11.43
N ALA A 131 -27.84 24.08 11.45
CA ALA A 131 -28.23 22.73 11.85
C ALA A 131 -28.71 22.68 13.32
N ALA A 132 -28.10 23.48 14.20
CA ALA A 132 -28.53 23.60 15.59
C ALA A 132 -29.85 24.40 15.76
N ALA A 133 -30.17 25.30 14.84
CA ALA A 133 -31.41 26.10 14.86
C ALA A 133 -32.62 25.41 14.22
N ALA A 134 -32.41 24.35 13.43
CA ALA A 134 -33.48 23.54 12.88
C ALA A 134 -34.07 22.64 13.97
N LYS A 135 -35.21 23.06 14.55
CA LYS A 135 -35.99 22.19 15.46
C LYS A 135 -36.44 20.93 14.70
N PRO A 136 -36.39 19.74 15.31
CA PRO A 136 -36.86 18.53 14.66
C PRO A 136 -38.37 18.64 14.46
N THR A 137 -38.79 18.75 13.21
CA THR A 137 -40.19 18.61 12.83
C THR A 137 -40.59 17.16 13.05
N SER A 138 -41.38 16.93 14.10
CA SER A 138 -42.01 15.65 14.38
C SER A 138 -42.85 15.21 13.18
N PHE A 139 -42.43 14.16 12.48
CA PHE A 139 -43.32 13.40 11.60
C PHE A 139 -44.25 12.57 12.47
N ALA A 140 -45.40 13.15 12.82
CA ALA A 140 -46.54 12.39 13.34
C ALA A 140 -47.16 11.62 12.17
N LEU A 141 -46.82 10.33 12.05
CA LEU A 141 -47.44 9.44 11.09
C LEU A 141 -48.84 9.07 11.62
N VAL A 142 -49.86 9.63 10.98
CA VAL A 142 -51.27 9.32 11.22
C VAL A 142 -51.51 7.85 10.88
N ARG A 143 -51.75 7.02 11.91
CA ARG A 143 -52.33 5.68 11.76
C ARG A 143 -53.75 5.84 11.18
N HIS A 144 -53.96 5.44 9.93
CA HIS A 144 -55.28 5.06 9.44
C HIS A 144 -55.32 3.55 9.31
N SER A 145 -55.97 2.92 10.29
CA SER A 145 -56.39 1.53 10.24
C SER A 145 -57.57 1.42 9.28
N ILE A 146 -57.34 0.87 8.09
CA ILE A 146 -58.42 0.36 7.23
C ILE A 146 -58.40 -1.16 7.37
N LEU A 147 -59.32 -1.66 8.20
CA LEU A 147 -59.71 -3.06 8.27
C LEU A 147 -60.61 -3.36 7.08
N ILE A 148 -60.21 -4.30 6.22
CA ILE A 148 -61.12 -5.02 5.30
C ILE A 148 -60.98 -6.51 5.62
N PRO A 149 -62.06 -7.21 6.00
CA PRO A 149 -62.02 -8.63 6.28
C PRO A 149 -62.25 -9.42 4.98
N TYR A 150 -61.35 -10.35 4.66
CA TYR A 150 -61.68 -11.47 3.76
C TYR A 150 -61.48 -12.77 4.53
N SER A 151 -62.58 -13.28 5.06
CA SER A 151 -62.75 -14.68 5.44
C SER A 151 -63.18 -15.45 4.18
N ILE A 152 -62.29 -16.31 3.67
CA ILE A 152 -62.68 -17.37 2.73
C ILE A 152 -62.56 -18.70 3.48
N PRO A 153 -63.63 -19.50 3.57
CA PRO A 153 -63.61 -20.74 4.34
C PRO A 153 -62.81 -21.83 3.62
N CYS A 154 -62.05 -22.58 4.42
CA CYS A 154 -61.44 -23.86 4.06
C CYS A 154 -62.50 -24.81 3.49
N LEU A 155 -62.33 -25.25 2.24
CA LEU A 155 -63.00 -26.42 1.71
C LEU A 155 -62.17 -27.64 2.08
N GLN A 156 -62.74 -28.42 2.99
CA GLN A 156 -62.29 -29.74 3.40
C GLN A 156 -62.19 -30.66 2.19
N THR A 157 -61.06 -31.35 2.08
CA THR A 157 -60.86 -32.53 1.25
C THR A 157 -61.81 -33.63 1.73
N PHE A 158 -62.80 -33.97 0.93
CA PHE A 158 -63.52 -35.24 1.04
C PHE A 158 -62.76 -36.28 0.23
N ASP A 159 -62.35 -37.34 0.91
CA ASP A 159 -62.02 -38.63 0.32
C ASP A 159 -63.22 -39.11 -0.49
N ASP A 160 -63.01 -39.36 -1.79
CA ASP A 160 -63.92 -40.17 -2.59
C ASP A 160 -63.12 -41.27 -3.28
N ASP A 161 -63.15 -42.42 -2.61
CA ASP A 161 -63.01 -43.74 -3.18
C ASP A 161 -63.90 -43.87 -4.43
N GLY A 162 -63.35 -44.41 -5.52
CA GLY A 162 -64.23 -45.03 -6.51
C GLY A 162 -63.77 -44.94 -7.96
N GLY A 163 -63.24 -46.06 -8.45
CA GLY A 163 -63.62 -46.54 -9.77
C GLY A 163 -62.77 -46.07 -10.94
N ARG A 164 -61.69 -46.81 -11.20
CA ARG A 164 -61.17 -46.96 -12.57
C ARG A 164 -62.27 -47.57 -13.47
N PRO A 165 -62.54 -47.03 -14.67
CA PRO A 165 -63.08 -47.83 -15.75
C PRO A 165 -61.92 -48.36 -16.60
N ARG A 166 -61.85 -49.70 -16.72
CA ARG A 166 -61.06 -50.38 -17.75
C ARG A 166 -61.59 -50.01 -19.15
N PRO A 167 -60.73 -50.02 -20.19
CA PRO A 167 -61.17 -49.89 -21.57
C PRO A 167 -61.91 -51.18 -21.99
N ALA A 168 -63.22 -51.08 -22.21
CA ALA A 168 -64.00 -52.16 -22.78
C ALA A 168 -63.73 -52.25 -24.29
N SER A 169 -63.14 -53.37 -24.66
CA SER A 169 -63.06 -53.95 -25.99
C SER A 169 -64.42 -54.13 -26.66
N ASN A 170 -64.41 -54.07 -27.98
CA ASN A 170 -65.25 -54.86 -28.89
C ASN A 170 -66.77 -54.74 -28.76
N ALA A 171 -67.38 -53.97 -29.65
CA ALA A 171 -68.77 -54.19 -30.04
C ALA A 171 -68.97 -53.97 -31.55
N ALA A 172 -69.10 -55.11 -32.23
CA ALA A 172 -70.05 -55.38 -33.31
C ALA A 172 -70.18 -54.38 -34.48
N LYS A 173 -69.48 -54.76 -35.54
CA LYS A 173 -69.79 -54.50 -36.95
C LYS A 173 -71.17 -55.09 -37.29
N VAL A 174 -72.26 -54.33 -37.07
CA VAL A 174 -73.61 -54.71 -37.54
C VAL A 174 -73.79 -54.19 -38.97
N ARG A 175 -73.68 -55.13 -39.92
CA ARG A 175 -74.05 -55.00 -41.34
C ARG A 175 -75.57 -55.03 -41.41
N LEU A 176 -76.22 -53.88 -41.66
CA LEU A 176 -77.65 -53.83 -41.96
C LEU A 176 -77.88 -53.76 -43.47
N ILE A 177 -78.75 -54.67 -43.89
CA ILE A 177 -79.11 -55.06 -45.24
C ILE A 177 -79.92 -53.96 -45.92
N GLY A 178 -79.73 -53.85 -47.24
CA GLY A 178 -80.34 -52.83 -48.10
C GLY A 178 -81.87 -52.80 -48.03
N GLY A 179 -82.39 -51.58 -47.92
CA GLY A 179 -83.78 -51.22 -48.17
C GLY A 179 -83.87 -50.32 -49.41
N PRO A 180 -84.99 -50.37 -50.15
CA PRO A 180 -85.11 -49.87 -51.52
C PRO A 180 -85.08 -48.34 -51.61
N GLN A 181 -84.48 -47.83 -52.69
CA GLN A 181 -84.38 -46.41 -53.02
C GLN A 181 -85.77 -45.78 -53.20
N SER A 182 -86.26 -45.16 -52.14
CA SER A 182 -87.36 -44.18 -52.19
C SER A 182 -86.80 -42.84 -52.64
N LYS A 183 -87.26 -42.34 -53.80
CA LYS A 183 -87.03 -40.96 -54.25
C LYS A 183 -87.80 -40.02 -53.31
N GLU A 184 -87.15 -39.55 -52.24
CA GLU A 184 -87.65 -38.46 -51.41
C GLU A 184 -87.82 -37.19 -52.28
N PRO A 185 -88.93 -36.44 -52.13
CA PRO A 185 -89.16 -35.18 -52.84
C PRO A 185 -88.13 -34.13 -52.39
N ASP A 186 -87.64 -33.32 -53.33
CA ASP A 186 -86.51 -32.41 -53.13
C ASP A 186 -86.67 -31.41 -51.96
N SER A 187 -87.91 -31.11 -51.52
CA SER A 187 -88.17 -30.23 -50.37
C SER A 187 -87.74 -30.82 -49.02
N ALA A 188 -87.82 -32.14 -48.82
CA ALA A 188 -87.39 -32.78 -47.55
C ALA A 188 -85.86 -32.87 -47.41
N ARG A 189 -85.12 -32.70 -48.51
CA ARG A 189 -83.65 -32.61 -48.50
C ARG A 189 -83.16 -31.24 -48.09
N GLU A 190 -83.88 -30.18 -48.45
CA GLU A 190 -83.55 -28.79 -48.09
C GLU A 190 -83.70 -28.55 -46.58
N ASP A 191 -84.79 -29.03 -45.95
CA ASP A 191 -84.97 -28.92 -44.49
C ASP A 191 -83.92 -29.71 -43.70
N LYS A 192 -83.56 -30.91 -44.17
CA LYS A 192 -82.48 -31.71 -43.55
C LYS A 192 -81.11 -31.03 -43.71
N ALA A 193 -80.88 -30.33 -44.83
CA ALA A 193 -79.66 -29.54 -45.03
C ALA A 193 -79.62 -28.33 -44.08
N TYR A 194 -80.72 -27.58 -43.98
CA TYR A 194 -80.85 -26.45 -43.06
C TYR A 194 -80.58 -26.82 -41.59
N HIS A 195 -81.17 -27.92 -41.10
CA HIS A 195 -80.93 -28.39 -39.74
C HIS A 195 -79.51 -28.92 -39.51
N ARG A 196 -78.87 -29.51 -40.53
CA ARG A 196 -77.45 -29.90 -40.46
C ARG A 196 -76.55 -28.68 -40.37
N ASP A 197 -76.84 -27.62 -41.13
CA ASP A 197 -76.07 -26.39 -41.12
C ASP A 197 -76.22 -25.64 -39.79
N GLN A 198 -77.43 -25.59 -39.23
CA GLN A 198 -77.68 -25.06 -37.88
C GLN A 198 -76.95 -25.87 -36.79
N ALA A 199 -76.98 -27.20 -36.88
CA ALA A 199 -76.25 -28.05 -35.95
C ALA A 199 -74.72 -27.90 -36.10
N ALA A 200 -74.22 -27.70 -37.32
CA ALA A 200 -72.81 -27.42 -37.59
C ALA A 200 -72.39 -26.07 -37.00
N LEU A 201 -73.20 -25.02 -37.19
CA LEU A 201 -72.98 -23.70 -36.61
C LEU A 201 -72.99 -23.73 -35.08
N ALA A 202 -73.94 -24.46 -34.46
CA ALA A 202 -73.99 -24.63 -33.02
C ALA A 202 -72.72 -25.33 -32.48
N ARG A 203 -72.27 -26.40 -33.15
CA ARG A 203 -71.01 -27.08 -32.79
C ARG A 203 -69.80 -26.17 -32.96
N GLN A 204 -69.77 -25.35 -34.01
CA GLN A 204 -68.71 -24.37 -34.21
C GLN A 204 -68.69 -23.36 -33.06
N ARG A 205 -69.86 -22.83 -32.66
CA ARG A 205 -69.98 -21.89 -31.54
C ARG A 205 -69.58 -22.51 -30.19
N THR A 206 -69.93 -23.77 -29.94
CA THR A 206 -69.47 -24.48 -28.73
C THR A 206 -67.96 -24.67 -28.75
N ARG A 207 -67.36 -24.97 -29.91
CA ARG A 207 -65.89 -25.07 -30.05
C ARG A 207 -65.21 -23.74 -29.80
N THR A 208 -65.74 -22.63 -30.33
CA THR A 208 -65.16 -21.30 -30.10
C THR A 208 -65.27 -20.90 -28.63
N LEU A 209 -66.42 -21.11 -27.99
CA LEU A 209 -66.60 -20.82 -26.55
C LEU A 209 -65.69 -21.68 -25.67
N ASN A 210 -65.53 -22.96 -25.98
CA ASN A 210 -64.61 -23.83 -25.24
C ASN A 210 -63.15 -23.39 -25.41
N LEU A 211 -62.77 -22.93 -26.61
CA LEU A 211 -61.45 -22.38 -26.87
C LEU A 211 -61.22 -21.07 -26.11
N GLU A 212 -62.20 -20.17 -26.09
CA GLU A 212 -62.16 -18.94 -25.30
C GLU A 212 -62.05 -19.22 -23.80
N LEU A 213 -62.81 -20.20 -23.29
CA LEU A 213 -62.73 -20.62 -21.89
C LEU A 213 -61.35 -21.20 -21.54
N GLN A 214 -60.78 -22.04 -22.41
CA GLN A 214 -59.43 -22.57 -22.22
C GLN A 214 -58.37 -21.46 -22.24
N ASN A 215 -58.50 -20.48 -23.14
CA ASN A 215 -57.60 -19.34 -23.18
C ASN A 215 -57.72 -18.46 -21.93
N ALA A 216 -58.94 -18.23 -21.43
CA ALA A 216 -59.16 -17.49 -20.19
C ALA A 216 -58.56 -18.19 -18.97
N GLN A 217 -58.71 -19.53 -18.89
CA GLN A 217 -58.09 -20.33 -17.83
C GLN A 217 -56.56 -20.28 -17.90
N LYS A 218 -55.98 -20.36 -19.09
CA LYS A 218 -54.53 -20.23 -19.29
C LYS A 218 -54.03 -18.86 -18.84
N LEU A 219 -54.72 -17.78 -19.23
CA LEU A 219 -54.37 -16.42 -18.82
C LEU A 219 -54.46 -16.24 -17.30
N GLN A 220 -55.49 -16.82 -16.65
CA GLN A 220 -55.63 -16.78 -15.19
C GLN A 220 -54.49 -17.55 -14.49
N ALA A 221 -54.07 -18.68 -15.03
CA ALA A 221 -52.93 -19.45 -14.50
C ALA A 221 -51.62 -18.66 -14.65
N GLU A 222 -51.39 -18.01 -15.79
CA GLU A 222 -50.23 -17.13 -16.02
C GLU A 222 -50.22 -15.94 -15.05
N GLN A 223 -51.36 -15.30 -14.82
CA GLN A 223 -51.49 -14.21 -13.84
C GLN A 223 -51.19 -14.68 -12.41
N THR A 224 -51.70 -15.86 -12.03
CA THR A 224 -51.47 -16.43 -10.69
C THR A 224 -49.99 -16.78 -10.50
N ALA A 225 -49.34 -17.35 -11.53
CA ALA A 225 -47.91 -17.61 -11.50
C ALA A 225 -47.09 -16.32 -11.34
N HIS A 226 -47.46 -15.25 -12.07
CA HIS A 226 -46.78 -13.96 -11.95
C HIS A 226 -46.93 -13.33 -10.56
N ILE A 227 -48.13 -13.39 -9.96
CA ILE A 227 -48.39 -12.92 -8.59
C ILE A 227 -47.53 -13.70 -7.59
N ASN A 228 -47.41 -15.02 -7.74
CA ASN A 228 -46.58 -15.83 -6.86
C ASN A 228 -45.09 -15.45 -6.97
N THR A 229 -44.57 -15.24 -8.19
CA THR A 229 -43.20 -14.75 -8.40
C THR A 229 -42.97 -13.40 -7.71
N LEU A 230 -43.90 -12.46 -7.85
CA LEU A 230 -43.79 -11.15 -7.19
C LEU A 230 -43.81 -11.25 -5.66
N ASN A 231 -44.63 -12.14 -5.11
CA ASN A 231 -44.68 -12.40 -3.66
C ASN A 231 -43.37 -13.02 -3.15
N GLU A 232 -42.76 -13.94 -3.90
CA GLU A 232 -41.44 -14.49 -3.57
C GLU A 232 -40.34 -13.42 -3.61
N GLU A 233 -40.35 -12.54 -4.61
CA GLU A 233 -39.41 -11.42 -4.69
C GLU A 233 -39.59 -10.42 -3.53
N LEU A 234 -40.84 -10.12 -3.16
CA LEU A 234 -41.14 -9.27 -2.00
C LEU A 234 -40.65 -9.90 -0.69
N ALA A 235 -40.84 -11.21 -0.51
CA ALA A 235 -40.32 -11.92 0.66
C ALA A 235 -38.79 -11.84 0.75
N ARG A 236 -38.07 -12.11 -0.35
CA ARG A 236 -36.60 -11.99 -0.41
C ARG A 236 -36.11 -10.57 -0.11
N ARG A 237 -36.80 -9.55 -0.63
CA ARG A 237 -36.46 -8.13 -0.34
C ARG A 237 -36.72 -7.78 1.13
N SER A 238 -37.81 -8.29 1.72
CA SER A 238 -38.12 -8.09 3.14
C SER A 238 -37.05 -8.72 4.04
N GLU A 239 -36.60 -9.94 3.75
CA GLU A 239 -35.51 -10.59 4.48
C GLU A 239 -34.20 -9.79 4.38
N THR A 240 -33.90 -9.27 3.18
CA THR A 240 -32.72 -8.42 2.97
C THR A 240 -32.78 -7.14 3.78
N LEU A 241 -33.96 -6.49 3.87
CA LEU A 241 -34.15 -5.28 4.68
C LEU A 241 -33.98 -5.56 6.18
N ILE A 242 -34.49 -6.69 6.67
CA ILE A 242 -34.30 -7.11 8.07
C ILE A 242 -32.81 -7.35 8.36
N ALA A 243 -32.09 -8.03 7.47
CA ALA A 243 -30.66 -8.26 7.61
C ALA A 243 -29.85 -6.94 7.63
N LEU A 244 -30.20 -5.98 6.75
CA LEU A 244 -29.58 -4.66 6.74
C LEU A 244 -29.85 -3.88 8.03
N GLN A 245 -31.08 -3.94 8.55
CA GLN A 245 -31.44 -3.30 9.82
C GLN A 245 -30.67 -3.90 11.01
N GLN A 246 -30.51 -5.23 11.05
CA GLN A 246 -29.70 -5.90 12.07
C GLN A 246 -28.23 -5.49 11.99
N HIS A 247 -27.68 -5.35 10.78
CA HIS A 247 -26.32 -4.88 10.58
C HIS A 247 -26.15 -3.42 11.01
N GLU A 248 -27.11 -2.55 10.73
CA GLU A 248 -27.12 -1.16 11.21
C GLU A 248 -27.11 -1.10 12.75
N MET A 249 -27.94 -1.90 13.42
CA MET A 249 -27.92 -2.01 14.89
C MET A 249 -26.56 -2.47 15.44
N GLN A 250 -25.86 -3.38 14.75
CA GLN A 250 -24.52 -3.82 15.15
C GLN A 250 -23.50 -2.69 15.01
N LEU A 251 -23.55 -1.92 13.93
CA LEU A 251 -22.69 -0.76 13.73
C LEU A 251 -22.94 0.34 14.77
N GLU A 252 -24.20 0.60 15.12
CA GLU A 252 -24.55 1.55 16.20
C GLU A 252 -24.01 1.08 17.55
N ALA A 253 -24.16 -0.20 17.88
CA ALA A 253 -23.60 -0.77 19.10
C ALA A 253 -22.06 -0.65 19.14
N GLN A 254 -21.39 -0.89 18.01
CA GLN A 254 -19.94 -0.70 17.90
C GLN A 254 -19.54 0.77 18.05
N PHE A 255 -20.30 1.69 17.45
CA PHE A 255 -20.05 3.13 17.58
C PHE A 255 -20.15 3.59 19.04
N VAL A 256 -21.14 3.13 19.79
CA VAL A 256 -21.29 3.43 21.22
C VAL A 256 -20.11 2.87 22.03
N GLN A 257 -19.64 1.66 21.72
CA GLN A 257 -18.45 1.09 22.38
C GLN A 257 -17.19 1.91 22.10
N ASP A 258 -16.98 2.33 20.86
CA ASP A 258 -15.81 3.12 20.49
C ASP A 258 -15.88 4.54 21.06
N GLN A 259 -17.07 5.12 21.19
CA GLN A 259 -17.27 6.38 21.92
C GLN A 259 -16.89 6.25 23.40
N ALA A 260 -17.24 5.14 24.06
CA ALA A 260 -16.85 4.88 25.44
C ALA A 260 -15.33 4.72 25.59
N LYS A 261 -14.66 4.02 24.65
CA LYS A 261 -13.19 3.94 24.61
C LYS A 261 -12.55 5.31 24.40
N PHE A 262 -13.11 6.15 23.54
CA PHE A 262 -12.60 7.50 23.31
C PHE A 262 -12.63 8.34 24.59
N GLN A 263 -13.72 8.28 25.37
CA GLN A 263 -13.81 8.93 26.67
C GLN A 263 -12.78 8.40 27.67
N GLN A 264 -12.49 7.09 27.67
CA GLN A 264 -11.43 6.53 28.49
C GLN A 264 -10.05 7.08 28.09
N TYR A 265 -9.77 7.23 26.79
CA TYR A 265 -8.53 7.83 26.31
C TYR A 265 -8.41 9.32 26.65
N GLU A 266 -9.51 10.08 26.65
CA GLU A 266 -9.50 11.48 27.09
C GLU A 266 -9.12 11.59 28.59
N VAL A 267 -9.66 10.71 29.43
CA VAL A 267 -9.29 10.66 30.87
C VAL A 267 -7.81 10.33 31.03
N LEU A 268 -7.30 9.34 30.30
CA LEU A 268 -5.89 8.94 30.33
C LEU A 268 -4.97 10.08 29.83
N ALA A 269 -5.35 10.77 28.76
CA ALA A 269 -4.62 11.92 28.24
C ALA A 269 -4.58 13.06 29.27
N GLY A 270 -5.68 13.30 30.00
CA GLY A 270 -5.72 14.23 31.13
C GLY A 270 -4.75 13.86 32.25
N GLN A 271 -4.64 12.57 32.59
CA GLN A 271 -3.68 12.08 33.59
C GLN A 271 -2.23 12.32 33.15
N TYR A 272 -1.89 12.01 31.89
CA TYR A 272 -0.55 12.30 31.37
C TYR A 272 -0.25 13.80 31.33
N HIS A 273 -1.22 14.62 30.93
CA HIS A 273 -1.06 16.07 30.93
C HIS A 273 -0.76 16.61 32.34
N ALA A 274 -1.39 16.05 33.37
CA ALA A 274 -1.10 16.38 34.77
C ALA A 274 0.29 15.93 35.23
N MET A 275 0.87 14.87 34.65
CA MET A 275 2.23 14.40 34.95
C MET A 275 3.35 15.19 34.24
N ILE A 276 3.07 15.81 33.09
CA ILE A 276 4.08 16.55 32.30
C ILE A 276 4.85 17.59 33.15
N PRO A 277 4.21 18.42 33.99
CA PRO A 277 4.93 19.38 34.84
C PRO A 277 5.93 18.70 35.79
N GLN A 278 5.56 17.56 36.40
CA GLN A 278 6.44 16.81 37.30
C GLN A 278 7.64 16.23 36.55
N MET A 279 7.43 15.71 35.34
CA MET A 279 8.52 15.23 34.49
C MET A 279 9.47 16.37 34.07
N LEU A 280 8.94 17.55 33.74
CA LEU A 280 9.74 18.72 33.40
C LEU A 280 10.54 19.22 34.61
N GLU A 281 9.98 19.18 35.81
CA GLU A 281 10.69 19.51 37.05
C GLU A 281 11.81 18.51 37.36
N ALA A 282 11.54 17.21 37.22
CA ALA A 282 12.56 16.17 37.36
C ALA A 282 13.70 16.33 36.32
N GLN A 283 13.37 16.72 35.09
CA GLN A 283 14.37 17.00 34.05
C GLN A 283 15.24 18.21 34.42
N LYS A 284 14.65 19.29 34.94
CA LYS A 284 15.41 20.45 35.43
C LYS A 284 16.38 20.07 36.55
N LEU A 285 15.92 19.23 37.50
CA LEU A 285 16.75 18.73 38.59
C LEU A 285 17.95 17.90 38.08
N LEU A 286 17.72 17.03 37.09
CA LEU A 286 18.80 16.25 36.45
C LEU A 286 19.80 17.15 35.72
N MET A 287 19.33 18.17 35.00
CA MET A 287 20.21 19.15 34.34
C MET A 287 21.06 19.91 35.37
N GLN A 288 20.47 20.32 36.49
CA GLN A 288 21.19 20.97 37.57
C GLN A 288 22.27 20.04 38.17
N ARG A 289 21.93 18.77 38.44
CA ARG A 289 22.92 17.80 38.94
C ARG A 289 24.06 17.53 37.95
N ASN A 290 23.77 17.50 36.65
CA ASN A 290 24.81 17.35 35.63
C ASN A 290 25.76 18.56 35.63
N GLN A 291 25.23 19.79 35.74
CA GLN A 291 26.06 20.99 35.88
C GLN A 291 26.93 20.95 37.14
N ASP A 292 26.41 20.45 38.26
CA ASP A 292 27.19 20.30 39.49
C ASP A 292 28.29 19.24 39.36
N VAL A 293 28.03 18.13 38.67
CA VAL A 293 29.05 17.11 38.36
C VAL A 293 30.13 17.68 37.44
N GLU A 294 29.76 18.49 36.43
CA GLU A 294 30.73 19.17 35.56
C GLU A 294 31.62 20.13 36.34
N ARG A 295 31.04 20.92 37.26
CA ARG A 295 31.81 21.80 38.17
C ARG A 295 32.76 21.00 39.07
N LEU A 296 32.31 19.87 39.62
CA LEU A 296 33.15 18.98 40.43
C LEU A 296 34.31 18.41 39.61
N ASN A 297 34.05 17.98 38.37
CA ASN A 297 35.10 17.49 37.47
C ASN A 297 36.13 18.57 37.13
N GLN A 298 35.69 19.82 36.94
CA GLN A 298 36.59 20.96 36.74
C GLN A 298 37.47 21.22 37.97
N LEU A 299 36.90 21.17 39.18
CA LEU A 299 37.65 21.30 40.43
C LEU A 299 38.66 20.17 40.61
N VAL A 300 38.28 18.92 40.32
CA VAL A 300 39.19 17.77 40.36
C VAL A 300 40.33 17.95 39.36
N ALA A 301 40.05 18.39 38.13
CA ALA A 301 41.08 18.66 37.13
C ALA A 301 42.01 19.80 37.57
N GLN A 302 41.47 20.87 38.17
CA GLN A 302 42.28 21.95 38.74
C GLN A 302 43.21 21.43 39.85
N LYS A 303 42.68 20.65 40.80
CA LYS A 303 43.49 20.05 41.87
C LYS A 303 44.53 19.07 41.36
N GLN A 304 44.23 18.31 40.32
CA GLN A 304 45.21 17.44 39.66
C GLN A 304 46.33 18.24 39.01
N ASN A 305 46.01 19.38 38.39
CA ASN A 305 47.02 20.27 37.82
C ASN A 305 47.91 20.91 38.90
N GLU A 306 47.33 21.39 40.01
CA GLU A 306 48.08 21.88 41.18
C GLU A 306 49.04 20.79 41.72
N ALA A 307 48.54 19.56 41.91
CA ALA A 307 49.37 18.44 42.34
C ALA A 307 50.49 18.11 41.33
N ASN A 308 50.21 18.16 40.03
CA ASN A 308 51.21 17.94 39.00
C ASN A 308 52.28 19.05 38.99
N THR A 309 51.91 20.31 39.24
CA THR A 309 52.87 21.41 39.38
C THR A 309 53.74 21.25 40.62
N ASP A 310 53.17 20.80 41.74
CA ASP A 310 53.92 20.52 42.96
C ASP A 310 54.90 19.36 42.77
N ILE A 311 54.47 18.28 42.09
CA ILE A 311 55.33 17.16 41.70
C ILE A 311 56.47 17.63 40.78
N ALA A 312 56.17 18.48 39.80
CA ALA A 312 57.19 19.04 38.91
C ALA A 312 58.20 19.91 39.66
N HIS A 313 57.73 20.72 40.62
CA HIS A 313 58.59 21.52 41.49
C HIS A 313 59.48 20.63 42.37
N LEU A 314 58.92 19.59 43.00
CA LEU A 314 59.68 18.61 43.77
C LEU A 314 60.72 17.88 42.92
N ASN A 315 60.37 17.49 41.69
CA ASN A 315 61.32 16.86 40.76
C ASN A 315 62.44 17.81 40.34
N ARG A 316 62.16 19.11 40.18
CA ARG A 316 63.20 20.12 39.92
C ARG A 316 64.16 20.25 41.11
N LEU A 317 63.63 20.35 42.34
CA LEU A 317 64.47 20.36 43.55
C LEU A 317 65.29 19.07 43.70
N LEU A 318 64.71 17.92 43.35
CA LEU A 318 65.40 16.64 43.35
C LEU A 318 66.50 16.60 42.28
N ALA A 319 66.24 17.14 41.08
CA ALA A 319 67.22 17.23 40.00
C ALA A 319 68.37 18.17 40.37
N GLU A 320 68.11 19.31 41.00
CA GLU A 320 69.14 20.22 41.51
C GLU A 320 70.03 19.52 42.55
N LYS A 321 69.42 18.77 43.48
CA LYS A 321 70.14 17.90 44.44
C LYS A 321 70.93 16.78 43.76
N GLN A 322 70.40 16.22 42.67
CA GLN A 322 71.05 15.18 41.89
C GLN A 322 72.21 15.74 41.06
N ASP A 323 72.11 16.93 40.51
CA ASP A 323 73.20 17.60 39.81
C ASP A 323 74.35 17.97 40.76
N GLU A 324 74.04 18.36 42.02
CA GLU A 324 75.04 18.47 43.10
C GLU A 324 75.76 17.14 43.36
N THR A 325 75.05 16.00 43.26
CA THR A 325 75.65 14.66 43.43
C THR A 325 76.26 14.08 42.16
N ILE A 326 75.86 14.54 40.97
CA ILE A 326 76.42 14.16 39.67
C ILE A 326 77.70 14.94 39.39
N GLN A 327 77.85 16.19 39.86
CA GLN A 327 79.15 16.86 39.90
C GLN A 327 80.18 16.08 40.75
N LEU A 328 79.72 15.32 41.75
CA LEU A 328 80.56 14.37 42.52
C LEU A 328 80.72 12.99 41.85
N ARG A 329 79.92 12.63 40.84
CA ARG A 329 79.96 11.34 40.12
C ARG A 329 80.40 11.41 38.66
N ALA A 330 80.74 12.59 38.15
CA ALA A 330 81.32 12.82 36.82
C ALA A 330 82.80 12.34 36.71
N LEU A 331 83.07 11.15 37.24
CA LEU A 331 84.30 10.38 37.04
C LEU A 331 84.03 8.89 36.76
N ASN A 332 82.79 8.45 36.52
CA ASN A 332 82.55 7.06 36.10
C ASN A 332 81.28 6.85 35.26
N HIS A 333 81.52 6.39 34.03
CA HIS A 333 80.72 5.48 33.21
C HIS A 333 79.40 5.91 32.53
N LEU A 334 79.54 6.19 31.22
CA LEU A 334 78.92 5.53 30.05
C LEU A 334 77.85 4.42 30.29
N ARG A 335 76.65 4.63 29.71
CA ARG A 335 75.85 3.77 28.79
C ARG A 335 74.34 3.71 29.12
N GLY A 336 73.53 3.87 28.07
CA GLY A 336 72.32 3.04 27.87
C GLY A 336 70.96 3.75 27.90
N ARG A 337 70.47 4.20 26.73
CA ARG A 337 69.07 4.61 26.50
C ARG A 337 68.14 3.39 26.35
N LYS A 338 66.93 3.43 26.92
CA LYS A 338 65.71 2.78 26.38
C LYS A 338 64.46 3.59 26.76
N ALA A 339 63.72 4.01 25.73
CA ALA A 339 62.46 4.74 25.82
C ALA A 339 61.28 3.76 26.00
N GLN A 340 60.34 4.08 26.90
CA GLN A 340 59.08 3.36 27.08
C GLN A 340 57.93 4.13 26.41
N ASN A 341 57.23 3.44 25.51
CA ASN A 341 56.04 3.92 24.80
C ASN A 341 54.81 3.90 25.71
N LYS A 342 54.00 4.98 25.65
CA LYS A 342 52.64 5.05 26.21
C LYS A 342 51.65 4.25 25.33
N PRO A 343 50.68 3.52 25.91
CA PRO A 343 49.62 2.87 25.14
C PRO A 343 48.57 3.89 24.68
N ALA A 344 48.23 3.84 23.39
CA ALA A 344 47.17 4.61 22.77
C ALA A 344 45.78 4.08 23.16
N PRO A 345 44.73 4.94 23.17
CA PRO A 345 43.38 4.53 23.53
C PRO A 345 42.76 3.56 22.50
N ASP A 346 42.07 2.57 23.05
CA ASP A 346 41.51 1.34 22.48
C ASP A 346 40.40 1.57 21.44
N ALA A 347 40.77 2.08 20.25
CA ALA A 347 39.84 2.46 19.19
C ALA A 347 39.54 1.38 18.12
N THR A 348 40.12 0.18 18.22
CA THR A 348 40.09 -0.84 17.16
C THR A 348 39.34 -2.11 17.55
N ARG A 349 38.03 -1.99 17.84
CA ARG A 349 37.15 -3.18 17.95
C ARG A 349 36.64 -3.62 16.56
N THR A 350 37.53 -4.11 15.71
CA THR A 350 37.13 -4.97 14.59
C THR A 350 37.05 -6.42 15.08
N ILE A 351 36.04 -7.19 14.65
CA ILE A 351 36.01 -8.62 14.95
C ILE A 351 37.17 -9.25 14.16
N GLN A 352 38.16 -9.80 14.86
CA GLN A 352 39.25 -10.53 14.22
C GLN A 352 38.70 -11.79 13.56
N ILE A 353 39.07 -12.03 12.30
CA ILE A 353 38.69 -13.26 11.60
C ILE A 353 39.81 -14.28 11.86
N PRO A 354 39.52 -15.43 12.49
CA PRO A 354 40.53 -16.47 12.64
C PRO A 354 40.90 -17.01 11.25
N LEU A 355 42.18 -16.92 10.90
CA LEU A 355 42.70 -17.23 9.57
C LEU A 355 42.57 -18.72 9.20
N ASP A 356 42.23 -18.97 7.93
CA ASP A 356 42.36 -20.27 7.27
C ASP A 356 43.84 -20.52 6.89
N PRO A 357 44.37 -21.75 7.03
CA PRO A 357 45.67 -22.09 6.47
C PRO A 357 45.62 -21.98 4.94
N ILE A 358 46.70 -21.46 4.36
CA ILE A 358 46.89 -21.26 2.91
C ILE A 358 46.60 -22.58 2.18
N PRO A 359 45.77 -22.60 1.11
CA PRO A 359 45.52 -23.80 0.34
C PRO A 359 46.82 -24.34 -0.29
N ILE A 360 47.12 -25.62 -0.02
CA ILE A 360 48.16 -26.36 -0.72
C ILE A 360 47.62 -26.71 -2.12
N PRO A 361 48.36 -26.48 -3.21
CA PRO A 361 47.88 -26.77 -4.55
C PRO A 361 47.68 -28.28 -4.73
N GLU A 362 46.43 -28.71 -4.92
CA GLU A 362 46.09 -30.09 -5.25
C GLU A 362 46.50 -30.42 -6.71
N ALA A 363 47.10 -31.60 -6.86
CA ALA A 363 47.60 -32.15 -8.11
C ALA A 363 46.46 -32.43 -9.13
N PRO A 364 46.77 -32.43 -10.45
CA PRO A 364 45.78 -32.61 -11.50
C PRO A 364 45.31 -34.07 -11.55
N SER A 365 44.07 -34.34 -11.17
CA SER A 365 43.43 -35.64 -11.37
C SER A 365 42.45 -35.61 -12.55
N GLY A 366 42.80 -36.38 -13.59
CA GLY A 366 41.89 -37.38 -14.19
C GLY A 366 40.78 -36.90 -15.13
N GLU A 367 40.87 -37.38 -16.37
CA GLU A 367 39.99 -37.25 -17.53
C GLU A 367 38.49 -37.61 -17.36
N PRO A 368 37.63 -37.19 -18.32
CA PRO A 368 36.17 -37.22 -18.20
C PRO A 368 35.54 -38.54 -18.67
N ASN A 369 34.53 -39.00 -17.92
CA ASN A 369 33.63 -40.10 -18.30
C ASN A 369 32.50 -39.59 -19.23
N PRO A 370 32.09 -40.32 -20.29
CA PRO A 370 31.17 -39.80 -21.29
C PRO A 370 29.71 -39.85 -20.82
N GLN A 371 28.97 -38.82 -21.22
CA GLN A 371 27.53 -38.68 -20.96
C GLN A 371 26.70 -39.68 -21.79
N PRO A 372 25.62 -40.24 -21.24
CA PRO A 372 24.59 -40.88 -22.06
C PRO A 372 23.73 -39.80 -22.73
N LYS A 373 23.60 -39.88 -24.05
CA LYS A 373 22.62 -39.10 -24.82
C LYS A 373 21.22 -39.62 -24.49
N ALA A 374 20.47 -38.86 -23.68
CA ALA A 374 19.04 -39.06 -23.55
C ALA A 374 18.34 -38.42 -24.75
N ASN A 375 17.89 -39.26 -25.69
CA ASN A 375 16.89 -38.85 -26.67
C ASN A 375 15.58 -38.61 -25.91
N LEU A 376 15.00 -37.42 -26.14
CA LEU A 376 13.73 -37.01 -25.55
C LEU A 376 12.61 -37.70 -26.33
N ASP A 377 12.12 -38.83 -25.82
CA ASP A 377 10.99 -39.54 -26.40
C ASP A 377 9.68 -39.03 -25.78
N LEU A 378 8.83 -38.41 -26.60
CA LEU A 378 7.45 -38.02 -26.25
C LEU A 378 6.55 -39.24 -26.43
N GLY A 379 6.70 -40.22 -25.54
CA GLY A 379 5.84 -41.40 -25.45
C GLY A 379 4.59 -41.14 -24.62
N ALA A 380 3.52 -41.88 -24.91
CA ALA A 380 2.29 -41.87 -24.13
C ALA A 380 2.58 -42.15 -22.64
N THR A 381 2.21 -41.21 -21.76
CA THR A 381 2.29 -41.43 -20.32
C THR A 381 1.00 -42.10 -19.82
N PRO A 382 1.06 -43.01 -18.84
CA PRO A 382 -0.12 -43.65 -18.25
C PRO A 382 -1.13 -42.62 -17.71
N GLU A 383 -0.63 -41.50 -17.20
CA GLU A 383 -1.45 -40.40 -16.67
C GLU A 383 -2.29 -39.71 -17.75
N LEU A 384 -1.79 -39.64 -18.98
CA LEU A 384 -2.52 -39.06 -20.12
C LEU A 384 -3.53 -40.08 -20.70
N ALA A 385 -3.22 -41.37 -20.62
CA ALA A 385 -4.11 -42.46 -21.01
C ALA A 385 -5.33 -42.55 -20.08
N ASP A 386 -5.10 -42.47 -18.76
CA ASP A 386 -6.18 -42.42 -17.75
C ASP A 386 -7.08 -41.19 -17.93
N LEU A 387 -6.51 -40.02 -18.23
CA LEU A 387 -7.27 -38.78 -18.46
C LEU A 387 -8.19 -38.88 -19.68
N LEU A 388 -7.76 -39.60 -20.72
CA LEU A 388 -8.50 -39.76 -21.97
C LEU A 388 -9.37 -41.02 -21.98
N HIS A 389 -9.35 -41.81 -20.90
CA HIS A 389 -10.01 -43.11 -20.80
C HIS A 389 -9.62 -44.06 -21.95
N THR A 390 -8.36 -44.03 -22.37
CA THR A 390 -7.78 -44.93 -23.36
C THR A 390 -6.64 -45.73 -22.76
N ASP A 391 -6.28 -46.88 -23.35
CA ASP A 391 -5.08 -47.61 -22.96
C ASP A 391 -3.84 -47.02 -23.65
N VAL A 392 -2.69 -47.14 -22.98
CA VAL A 392 -1.40 -46.57 -23.43
C VAL A 392 -1.04 -46.95 -24.87
N PRO A 393 -1.24 -48.20 -25.36
CA PRO A 393 -0.95 -48.56 -26.74
C PRO A 393 -1.79 -47.78 -27.77
N THR A 394 -3.09 -47.60 -27.49
CA THR A 394 -3.99 -46.85 -28.37
C THR A 394 -3.69 -45.36 -28.35
N LEU A 395 -3.27 -44.83 -27.20
CA LEU A 395 -2.79 -43.45 -27.10
C LEU A 395 -1.49 -43.23 -27.88
N ASP A 396 -0.55 -44.18 -27.82
CA ASP A 396 0.70 -44.11 -28.57
C ASP A 396 0.46 -44.20 -30.08
N ASP A 397 -0.49 -45.05 -30.52
CA ASP A 397 -0.88 -45.14 -31.92
C ASP A 397 -1.57 -43.85 -32.40
N LEU A 398 -2.44 -43.24 -31.59
CA LEU A 398 -3.05 -41.94 -31.88
C LEU A 398 -2.01 -40.82 -31.97
N ILE A 399 -1.03 -40.78 -31.06
CA ILE A 399 0.09 -39.82 -31.10
C ILE A 399 0.95 -40.06 -32.35
N GLY A 400 1.17 -41.32 -32.74
CA GLY A 400 1.87 -41.71 -33.96
C GLY A 400 1.15 -41.27 -35.24
N GLN A 401 -0.15 -41.51 -35.31
CA GLN A 401 -1.00 -41.08 -36.44
C GLN A 401 -1.06 -39.55 -36.54
N LEU A 402 -1.13 -38.83 -35.40
CA LEU A 402 -1.10 -37.37 -35.36
C LEU A 402 0.25 -36.83 -35.86
N LYS A 403 1.38 -37.43 -35.44
CA LYS A 403 2.72 -37.09 -35.93
C LYS A 403 2.84 -37.30 -37.45
N GLN A 404 2.32 -38.41 -37.97
CA GLN A 404 2.28 -38.69 -39.41
C GLN A 404 1.41 -37.70 -40.19
N LEU A 405 0.23 -37.33 -39.66
CA LEU A 405 -0.65 -36.32 -40.25
C LEU A 405 -0.02 -34.91 -40.26
N LEU A 406 0.73 -34.55 -39.23
CA LEU A 406 1.49 -33.29 -39.16
C LEU A 406 2.65 -33.25 -40.15
N ILE A 407 3.34 -34.38 -40.36
CA ILE A 407 4.43 -34.49 -41.34
C ILE A 407 3.87 -34.43 -42.77
N ASN A 408 2.77 -35.13 -43.03
CA ASN A 408 2.20 -35.25 -44.39
C ASN A 408 1.40 -34.00 -44.82
N SER A 409 0.90 -33.21 -43.88
CA SER A 409 0.13 -32.00 -44.22
C SER A 409 1.00 -30.80 -44.61
N GLY A 410 2.33 -30.88 -44.45
CA GLY A 410 3.25 -29.75 -44.69
C GLY A 410 2.95 -28.53 -43.82
N ALA A 411 2.06 -28.66 -42.84
CA ALA A 411 1.63 -27.59 -41.96
C ALA A 411 2.64 -27.44 -40.83
N THR A 412 3.45 -26.39 -40.89
CA THR A 412 4.12 -25.86 -39.71
C THR A 412 3.06 -25.32 -38.75
N VAL A 413 2.58 -26.17 -37.84
CA VAL A 413 1.67 -25.74 -36.77
C VAL A 413 2.49 -24.98 -35.74
N ASP A 414 2.62 -23.67 -35.93
CA ASP A 414 2.97 -22.74 -34.86
C ASP A 414 1.82 -22.75 -33.84
N ILE A 415 1.90 -23.65 -32.86
CA ILE A 415 1.10 -23.54 -31.63
C ILE A 415 1.67 -22.35 -30.86
N GLU A 416 1.26 -21.14 -31.26
CA GLU A 416 1.35 -19.98 -30.39
C GLU A 416 0.51 -20.28 -29.14
N LYS A 417 1.20 -20.76 -28.08
CA LYS A 417 0.72 -20.57 -26.73
C LYS A 417 0.51 -19.06 -26.57
N THR A 418 -0.75 -18.64 -26.60
CA THR A 418 -1.21 -17.28 -26.29
C THR A 418 -1.02 -16.99 -24.79
N THR A 419 0.18 -17.21 -24.27
CA THR A 419 0.69 -16.29 -23.25
C THR A 419 0.75 -14.93 -23.93
N PRO A 420 0.23 -13.84 -23.33
CA PRO A 420 0.29 -12.53 -23.94
C PRO A 420 1.75 -12.22 -24.25
N LYS A 421 2.11 -12.29 -25.54
CA LYS A 421 3.42 -11.84 -26.05
C LYS A 421 3.55 -10.44 -25.47
N LYS A 422 4.50 -10.25 -24.54
CA LYS A 422 4.93 -8.91 -24.12
C LYS A 422 5.25 -8.20 -25.41
N GLY A 423 4.32 -7.34 -25.85
CA GLY A 423 4.41 -6.66 -27.13
C GLY A 423 5.83 -6.14 -27.24
N THR A 424 6.53 -6.57 -28.28
CA THR A 424 7.89 -6.17 -28.59
C THR A 424 7.88 -4.67 -28.53
N ARG A 425 8.27 -4.12 -27.36
CA ARG A 425 8.23 -2.68 -27.08
C ARG A 425 8.97 -2.11 -28.26
N SER A 426 8.23 -1.41 -29.13
CA SER A 426 8.76 -0.95 -30.40
C SER A 426 10.10 -0.33 -30.06
N LYS A 427 11.13 -0.63 -30.84
CA LYS A 427 12.44 0.02 -30.70
C LYS A 427 12.26 1.49 -31.11
N SER A 428 11.34 2.21 -30.45
CA SER A 428 11.23 3.65 -30.46
C SER A 428 12.64 4.10 -30.23
N LYS A 429 13.14 4.76 -31.28
CA LYS A 429 14.42 5.45 -31.34
C LYS A 429 14.86 5.73 -29.91
N LYS A 430 15.92 5.07 -29.43
CA LYS A 430 16.63 5.51 -28.23
C LYS A 430 17.14 6.91 -28.56
N THR A 431 16.23 7.89 -28.53
CA THR A 431 16.52 9.31 -28.37
C THR A 431 17.60 9.33 -27.34
N ALA A 432 18.80 9.74 -27.78
CA ALA A 432 20.04 9.50 -27.08
C ALA A 432 19.81 9.70 -25.59
N ASP A 433 19.69 8.59 -24.87
CA ASP A 433 19.49 8.54 -23.43
C ASP A 433 20.87 8.95 -22.90
N LYS A 434 21.19 10.24 -23.09
CA LYS A 434 22.37 10.90 -22.57
C LYS A 434 22.33 10.49 -21.11
N LYS A 435 23.40 9.84 -20.65
CA LYS A 435 23.50 9.33 -19.28
C LYS A 435 23.46 10.52 -18.33
N LEU A 436 22.27 11.05 -18.10
CA LEU A 436 22.02 12.09 -17.13
C LEU A 436 22.46 11.53 -15.78
N PRO A 437 23.16 12.32 -14.95
CA PRO A 437 23.49 11.90 -13.61
C PRO A 437 22.24 11.37 -12.88
N LYS A 438 22.39 10.27 -12.13
CA LYS A 438 21.27 9.61 -11.44
C LYS A 438 20.50 10.58 -10.55
N ASP A 439 21.22 11.50 -9.89
CA ASP A 439 20.63 12.50 -9.00
C ASP A 439 19.75 13.50 -9.76
N LEU A 440 20.21 13.96 -10.93
CA LEU A 440 19.43 14.83 -11.80
C LEU A 440 18.19 14.12 -12.35
N LYS A 441 18.32 12.85 -12.76
CA LYS A 441 17.17 12.05 -13.20
C LYS A 441 16.14 11.89 -12.08
N ASN A 442 16.60 11.64 -10.85
CA ASN A 442 15.72 11.56 -9.67
C ASN A 442 15.03 12.90 -9.39
N TYR A 443 15.75 14.01 -9.49
CA TYR A 443 15.21 15.36 -9.37
C TYR A 443 14.10 15.63 -10.39
N ILE A 444 14.35 15.39 -11.68
CA ILE A 444 13.38 15.53 -12.76
C ILE A 444 12.14 14.67 -12.50
N HIS A 445 12.31 13.41 -12.08
CA HIS A 445 11.19 12.55 -11.75
C HIS A 445 10.37 13.07 -10.56
N ALA A 446 11.02 13.69 -9.56
CA ALA A 446 10.38 14.25 -8.38
C ALA A 446 9.58 15.51 -8.71
N ILE A 447 10.15 16.46 -9.47
CA ILE A 447 9.44 17.69 -9.85
C ILE A 447 8.26 17.42 -10.78
N LEU A 448 8.43 16.59 -11.83
CA LEU A 448 7.32 16.18 -12.70
C LEU A 448 6.19 15.52 -11.89
N ARG A 449 6.55 14.68 -10.90
CA ARG A 449 5.58 14.05 -10.00
C ARG A 449 4.84 15.10 -9.17
N LYS A 450 5.56 16.00 -8.52
CA LYS A 450 5.02 17.07 -7.68
C LYS A 450 4.06 17.95 -8.49
N THR A 451 4.48 18.43 -9.66
CA THR A 451 3.65 19.27 -10.53
C THR A 451 2.41 18.53 -11.00
N THR A 452 2.54 17.27 -11.43
CA THR A 452 1.37 16.44 -11.79
C THR A 452 0.40 16.33 -10.62
N TYR A 453 0.89 16.05 -9.41
CA TYR A 453 0.04 15.87 -8.23
C TYR A 453 -0.70 17.14 -7.85
N ILE A 454 -0.01 18.28 -7.84
CA ILE A 454 -0.63 19.58 -7.57
C ILE A 454 -1.72 19.89 -8.62
N LYS A 455 -1.42 19.73 -9.91
CA LYS A 455 -2.36 20.08 -10.98
C LYS A 455 -3.59 19.17 -11.02
N PHE A 456 -3.45 17.90 -10.67
CA PHE A 456 -4.56 16.93 -10.67
C PHE A 456 -5.26 16.81 -9.32
N GLY A 457 -4.84 17.55 -8.28
CA GLY A 457 -5.40 17.41 -6.93
C GLY A 457 -5.10 16.06 -6.28
N MET A 458 -4.01 15.41 -6.66
CA MET A 458 -3.58 14.10 -6.15
C MET A 458 -2.49 14.28 -5.10
N ARG A 459 -2.39 13.36 -4.13
CA ARG A 459 -1.30 13.35 -3.14
C ARG A 459 -0.21 12.34 -3.51
N GLN A 460 -0.59 11.25 -4.16
CA GLN A 460 0.30 10.16 -4.53
C GLN A 460 -0.18 9.43 -5.80
N ALA A 461 0.69 8.60 -6.39
CA ALA A 461 0.37 7.84 -7.60
C ALA A 461 -0.82 6.88 -7.41
N ALA A 462 -1.02 6.38 -6.18
CA ALA A 462 -2.12 5.47 -5.86
C ALA A 462 -3.49 6.16 -5.93
N ASP A 463 -3.55 7.48 -5.80
CA ASP A 463 -4.83 8.20 -5.86
C ASP A 463 -5.43 8.16 -7.27
N PHE A 464 -4.61 7.87 -8.30
CA PHE A 464 -5.08 7.64 -9.67
C PHE A 464 -5.91 6.34 -9.81
N ILE A 465 -6.03 5.52 -8.77
CA ILE A 465 -6.92 4.37 -8.73
C ILE A 465 -8.39 4.82 -8.79
N LEU A 466 -8.75 5.86 -8.03
CA LEU A 466 -10.11 6.42 -7.96
C LEU A 466 -10.31 7.57 -8.95
N TYR A 467 -9.44 7.62 -9.95
CA TYR A 467 -9.42 8.69 -10.93
C TYR A 467 -10.64 8.67 -11.82
N ASN A 468 -11.25 9.84 -12.03
CA ASN A 468 -12.28 10.04 -13.05
C ASN A 468 -11.60 10.50 -14.36
N PRO A 469 -11.55 9.65 -15.40
CA PRO A 469 -10.95 10.01 -16.68
C PRO A 469 -11.65 11.19 -17.35
N ALA A 470 -10.98 11.79 -18.33
CA ALA A 470 -11.59 12.77 -19.21
C ALA A 470 -12.83 12.17 -19.90
N ASP A 471 -13.89 12.98 -20.04
CA ASP A 471 -15.10 12.56 -20.74
C ASP A 471 -14.81 12.27 -22.22
N GLY A 472 -15.22 11.10 -22.68
CA GLY A 472 -14.95 10.62 -24.04
C GLY A 472 -15.51 11.55 -25.12
N THR A 473 -16.62 12.25 -24.86
CA THR A 473 -17.17 13.21 -25.84
C THR A 473 -16.25 14.42 -26.05
N ARG A 474 -15.62 14.90 -24.97
CA ARG A 474 -14.68 16.02 -24.99
C ARG A 474 -13.34 15.61 -25.58
N VAL A 475 -12.89 14.39 -25.26
CA VAL A 475 -11.70 13.80 -25.90
C VAL A 475 -11.93 13.70 -27.40
N ALA A 476 -13.06 13.15 -27.85
CA ALA A 476 -13.40 13.05 -29.27
C ALA A 476 -13.47 14.42 -29.97
N ALA A 477 -14.08 15.44 -29.32
CA ALA A 477 -14.10 16.80 -29.86
C ALA A 477 -12.70 17.43 -29.98
N CYS A 478 -11.78 17.09 -29.07
CA CYS A 478 -10.39 17.50 -29.13
C CYS A 478 -9.62 16.78 -30.27
N GLU A 479 -9.89 15.50 -30.51
CA GLU A 479 -9.27 14.77 -31.63
C GLU A 479 -9.72 15.33 -32.99
N THR A 480 -10.95 15.80 -33.13
CA THR A 480 -11.46 16.45 -34.36
C THR A 480 -11.02 17.91 -34.52
N GLU A 481 -10.04 18.38 -33.74
CA GLU A 481 -9.53 19.76 -33.72
C GLU A 481 -10.55 20.84 -33.35
N LEU A 482 -11.70 20.46 -32.81
CA LEU A 482 -12.80 21.39 -32.59
C LEU A 482 -12.58 22.19 -31.28
N ILE A 483 -12.00 21.55 -30.26
CA ILE A 483 -11.88 22.11 -28.91
C ILE A 483 -10.58 21.63 -28.25
N ASP A 484 -9.69 22.56 -27.87
CA ASP A 484 -8.55 22.23 -27.02
C ASP A 484 -8.97 21.89 -25.58
N PRO A 485 -8.22 21.04 -24.86
CA PRO A 485 -8.56 20.69 -23.49
C PRO A 485 -8.62 21.95 -22.61
N PRO A 486 -9.67 22.14 -21.78
CA PRO A 486 -9.83 23.33 -20.96
C PRO A 486 -8.58 23.60 -20.10
N CYS A 487 -8.10 24.84 -20.07
CA CYS A 487 -6.92 25.20 -19.29
C CYS A 487 -7.08 24.98 -17.78
N ALA A 488 -8.31 25.02 -17.28
CA ALA A 488 -8.62 24.87 -15.86
C ALA A 488 -8.75 23.41 -15.40
N LEU A 489 -8.96 22.45 -16.31
CA LEU A 489 -9.35 21.09 -15.95
C LEU A 489 -8.24 20.08 -16.34
N TYR A 490 -7.47 19.63 -15.35
CA TYR A 490 -6.46 18.61 -15.54
C TYR A 490 -7.09 17.22 -15.47
N GLN A 491 -7.43 16.69 -16.65
CA GLN A 491 -7.96 15.34 -16.80
C GLN A 491 -7.10 14.48 -17.74
N TRP A 492 -6.86 13.21 -17.40
CA TRP A 492 -6.22 12.23 -18.27
C TRP A 492 -7.29 11.46 -19.01
N ASP A 493 -7.09 11.27 -20.31
CA ASP A 493 -7.80 10.23 -21.05
C ASP A 493 -7.15 8.87 -20.75
N PHE A 494 -7.94 7.87 -20.40
CA PHE A 494 -7.50 6.48 -20.20
C PHE A 494 -8.15 5.51 -21.20
N SER A 495 -8.76 6.03 -22.26
CA SER A 495 -9.36 5.26 -23.35
C SER A 495 -8.34 4.42 -24.14
N THR A 496 -8.82 3.64 -25.10
CA THR A 496 -7.96 2.86 -26.00
C THR A 496 -7.17 3.81 -26.90
N GLY A 497 -5.84 3.69 -26.91
CA GLY A 497 -4.98 4.62 -27.66
C GLY A 497 -4.57 5.88 -26.88
N TYR A 498 -4.82 5.93 -25.57
CA TYR A 498 -4.56 7.12 -24.73
C TYR A 498 -3.16 7.75 -24.85
N LEU A 499 -2.10 6.99 -25.19
CA LEU A 499 -0.75 7.55 -25.34
C LEU A 499 -0.64 8.45 -26.58
N ASP A 500 -1.39 8.12 -27.62
CA ASP A 500 -1.40 8.84 -28.89
C ASP A 500 -2.52 9.89 -28.94
N SER A 501 -3.42 9.91 -27.95
CA SER A 501 -4.48 10.91 -27.86
C SER A 501 -3.91 12.33 -27.78
N ARG A 502 -4.40 13.20 -28.67
CA ARG A 502 -4.09 14.63 -28.69
C ARG A 502 -4.42 15.30 -27.36
N TRP A 503 -5.51 14.85 -26.70
CA TRP A 503 -5.87 15.33 -25.37
C TRP A 503 -4.73 15.14 -24.36
N ASN A 504 -4.19 13.93 -24.29
CA ASN A 504 -3.11 13.61 -23.36
C ASN A 504 -1.79 14.26 -23.76
N GLN A 505 -1.49 14.38 -25.06
CA GLN A 505 -0.32 15.13 -25.53
C GLN A 505 -0.36 16.58 -25.06
N LYS A 506 -1.51 17.26 -25.21
CA LYS A 506 -1.72 18.63 -24.71
C LYS A 506 -1.61 18.73 -23.20
N MET A 507 -2.12 17.75 -22.45
CA MET A 507 -1.93 17.72 -20.99
C MET A 507 -0.48 17.53 -20.58
N ILE A 508 0.27 16.68 -21.29
CA ILE A 508 1.71 16.49 -21.07
C ILE A 508 2.47 17.78 -21.36
N GLU A 509 2.19 18.44 -22.50
CA GLU A 509 2.76 19.75 -22.86
C GLU A 509 2.54 20.75 -21.72
N LYS A 510 1.30 20.89 -21.23
CA LYS A 510 0.96 21.80 -20.13
C LYS A 510 1.72 21.50 -18.83
N ILE A 511 1.89 20.23 -18.48
CA ILE A 511 2.64 19.85 -17.27
C ILE A 511 4.12 20.16 -17.44
N VAL A 512 4.68 19.88 -18.61
CA VAL A 512 6.08 20.17 -18.92
C VAL A 512 6.32 21.68 -18.92
N ASP A 513 5.41 22.46 -19.50
CA ASP A 513 5.46 23.93 -19.46
C ASP A 513 5.38 24.48 -18.05
N ALA A 514 4.52 23.91 -17.20
CA ALA A 514 4.46 24.28 -15.79
C ALA A 514 5.78 23.98 -15.06
N VAL A 515 6.41 22.83 -15.32
CA VAL A 515 7.72 22.50 -14.72
C VAL A 515 8.81 23.45 -15.19
N LEU A 516 8.88 23.75 -16.49
CA LEU A 516 9.87 24.66 -17.03
C LEU A 516 9.68 26.09 -16.52
N LYS A 517 8.42 26.52 -16.36
CA LYS A 517 8.08 27.82 -15.77
C LYS A 517 8.44 27.90 -14.29
N ASP A 518 8.15 26.86 -13.51
CA ASP A 518 8.45 26.82 -12.07
C ASP A 518 9.96 26.77 -11.78
N GLU A 519 10.75 26.14 -12.67
CA GLU A 519 12.22 26.10 -12.57
C GLU A 519 12.88 27.43 -12.96
N GLY A 520 12.28 28.19 -13.88
CA GLY A 520 12.86 29.40 -14.44
C GLY A 520 14.09 29.13 -15.33
N GLU A 521 14.68 30.18 -15.91
CA GLU A 521 15.88 30.06 -16.76
C GLU A 521 17.12 29.55 -16.01
N ASP A 522 17.17 29.83 -14.70
CA ASP A 522 18.25 29.45 -13.80
C ASP A 522 18.08 28.09 -13.12
N GLY A 523 17.01 27.35 -13.46
CA GLY A 523 16.73 26.04 -12.89
C GLY A 523 17.77 24.97 -13.23
N ASP A 524 17.76 23.88 -12.46
CA ASP A 524 18.70 22.76 -12.67
C ASP A 524 18.40 22.03 -13.99
N ILE A 525 17.14 22.08 -14.47
CA ILE A 525 16.71 21.42 -15.72
C ILE A 525 17.26 22.14 -16.96
N PRO A 526 17.04 23.46 -17.16
CA PRO A 526 17.63 24.16 -18.31
C PRO A 526 19.16 24.14 -18.30
N ARG A 527 19.78 24.34 -17.14
CA ARG A 527 21.25 24.32 -16.99
C ARG A 527 21.88 22.99 -17.38
N ALA A 528 21.19 21.88 -17.09
CA ALA A 528 21.65 20.56 -17.50
C ALA A 528 21.39 20.23 -18.98
N GLY A 529 20.78 21.14 -19.75
CA GLY A 529 20.46 20.94 -21.16
C GLY A 529 19.44 19.82 -21.38
N VAL A 530 18.54 19.62 -20.42
CA VAL A 530 17.48 18.61 -20.52
C VAL A 530 16.39 19.14 -21.44
N GLY A 531 16.32 18.61 -22.66
CA GLY A 531 15.35 19.06 -23.65
C GLY A 531 13.90 18.71 -23.30
N ARG A 532 12.96 19.55 -23.75
CA ARG A 532 11.51 19.38 -23.58
C ARG A 532 11.02 17.97 -23.94
N ALA A 533 11.46 17.46 -25.10
CA ALA A 533 11.08 16.12 -25.59
C ALA A 533 11.41 14.99 -24.61
N TYR A 534 12.50 15.11 -23.83
CA TYR A 534 12.84 14.12 -22.80
C TYR A 534 11.85 14.15 -21.63
N LEU A 535 11.42 15.35 -21.21
CA LEU A 535 10.43 15.51 -20.15
C LEU A 535 9.07 14.97 -20.57
N GLU A 536 8.68 15.22 -21.82
CA GLU A 536 7.45 14.68 -22.42
C GLU A 536 7.48 13.15 -22.48
N GLU A 537 8.58 12.55 -22.92
CA GLU A 537 8.76 11.09 -22.92
C GLU A 537 8.66 10.50 -21.49
N LEU A 538 9.31 11.13 -20.50
CA LEU A 538 9.19 10.73 -19.10
C LEU A 538 7.75 10.84 -18.57
N MET A 539 6.99 11.84 -19.04
CA MET A 539 5.59 12.01 -18.68
C MET A 539 4.69 10.96 -19.32
N GLN A 540 4.93 10.59 -20.59
CA GLN A 540 4.24 9.45 -21.22
C GLN A 540 4.49 8.15 -20.44
N GLN A 541 5.72 7.91 -20.00
CA GLN A 541 6.04 6.74 -19.16
C GLN A 541 5.32 6.77 -17.81
N LYS A 542 5.09 7.95 -17.22
CA LYS A 542 4.32 8.10 -15.97
C LYS A 542 2.83 7.88 -16.23
N LEU A 543 2.29 8.46 -17.30
CA LEU A 543 0.90 8.30 -17.72
C LEU A 543 0.55 6.81 -17.90
N ALA A 544 1.42 6.05 -18.55
CA ALA A 544 1.24 4.61 -18.71
C ALA A 544 1.18 3.84 -17.37
N ARG A 545 1.92 4.30 -16.35
CA ARG A 545 1.84 3.71 -15.00
C ARG A 545 0.54 4.09 -14.29
N TYR A 546 0.08 5.34 -14.43
CA TYR A 546 -1.18 5.78 -13.85
C TYR A 546 -2.36 5.03 -14.46
N GLN A 547 -2.39 4.90 -15.79
CA GLN A 547 -3.41 4.12 -16.50
C GLN A 547 -3.36 2.63 -16.11
N GLY A 548 -2.16 2.05 -15.99
CA GLY A 548 -2.00 0.66 -15.56
C GLY A 548 -2.53 0.42 -14.14
N ALA A 549 -2.28 1.35 -13.22
CA ALA A 549 -2.85 1.32 -11.87
C ALA A 549 -4.37 1.43 -11.90
N TRP A 550 -4.92 2.44 -12.59
CA TRP A 550 -6.35 2.65 -12.75
C TRP A 550 -7.07 1.43 -13.37
N LYS A 551 -6.55 0.90 -14.48
CA LYS A 551 -7.06 -0.31 -15.16
C LYS A 551 -7.01 -1.55 -14.26
N GLY A 552 -6.12 -1.56 -13.27
CA GLY A 552 -6.08 -2.58 -12.22
C GLY A 552 -7.36 -2.66 -11.40
N PHE A 553 -8.10 -1.56 -11.27
CA PHE A 553 -9.31 -1.43 -10.45
C PHE A 553 -10.60 -1.34 -11.27
N GLN A 554 -10.50 -1.34 -12.59
CA GLN A 554 -11.69 -1.38 -13.46
C GLN A 554 -12.24 -2.80 -13.56
N PRO A 555 -13.58 -2.97 -13.60
CA PRO A 555 -14.25 -4.21 -13.95
C PRO A 555 -13.73 -4.82 -15.23
N ARG A 556 -13.61 -6.15 -15.24
CA ARG A 556 -13.23 -6.92 -16.43
C ARG A 556 -14.25 -8.02 -16.68
N PHE A 557 -14.34 -8.45 -17.93
CA PHE A 557 -15.10 -9.64 -18.25
C PHE A 557 -14.34 -10.86 -17.72
N ASP A 558 -14.98 -11.59 -16.81
CA ASP A 558 -14.50 -12.86 -16.31
C ASP A 558 -15.02 -13.97 -17.24
N ALA A 559 -14.10 -14.59 -17.98
CA ALA A 559 -14.44 -15.62 -18.96
C ALA A 559 -14.94 -16.90 -18.30
N ASP A 560 -14.49 -17.22 -17.08
CA ASP A 560 -14.86 -18.44 -16.37
C ASP A 560 -16.28 -18.34 -15.82
N LEU A 561 -16.68 -17.14 -15.40
CA LEU A 561 -18.02 -16.85 -14.90
C LEU A 561 -19.00 -16.34 -15.98
N GLY A 562 -18.51 -16.05 -17.18
CA GLY A 562 -19.32 -15.50 -18.28
C GLY A 562 -19.99 -14.16 -17.96
N ARG A 563 -19.45 -13.39 -17.01
CA ARG A 563 -20.03 -12.11 -16.56
C ARG A 563 -18.95 -11.04 -16.36
N ILE A 564 -19.38 -9.78 -16.32
CA ILE A 564 -18.49 -8.67 -15.94
C ILE A 564 -18.32 -8.70 -14.41
N GLU A 565 -17.07 -8.57 -13.94
CA GLU A 565 -16.74 -8.39 -12.52
C GLU A 565 -17.55 -7.22 -11.94
N THR A 566 -18.02 -7.36 -10.71
CA THR A 566 -18.60 -6.22 -10.00
C THR A 566 -17.51 -5.20 -9.64
N ASN A 567 -17.90 -3.94 -9.40
CA ASN A 567 -16.94 -2.92 -8.93
C ASN A 567 -16.22 -3.34 -7.63
N GLN A 568 -16.90 -4.08 -6.74
CA GLN A 568 -16.30 -4.59 -5.50
C GLN A 568 -15.22 -5.64 -5.78
N GLU A 569 -15.49 -6.59 -6.68
CA GLU A 569 -14.52 -7.61 -7.10
C GLU A 569 -13.30 -6.98 -7.78
N ALA A 570 -13.52 -6.02 -8.68
CA ALA A 570 -12.46 -5.29 -9.35
C ALA A 570 -11.59 -4.49 -8.36
N ASN A 571 -12.21 -3.84 -7.37
CA ASN A 571 -11.51 -3.14 -6.29
C ASN A 571 -10.69 -4.11 -5.42
N ALA A 572 -11.26 -5.26 -5.04
CA ALA A 572 -10.55 -6.27 -4.26
C ALA A 572 -9.37 -6.89 -5.04
N ARG A 573 -9.51 -7.09 -6.36
CA ARG A 573 -8.43 -7.54 -7.24
C ARG A 573 -7.33 -6.47 -7.35
N GLY A 574 -7.70 -5.22 -7.60
CA GLY A 574 -6.79 -4.09 -7.65
C GLY A 574 -6.01 -3.89 -6.35
N ALA A 575 -6.70 -3.95 -5.21
CA ALA A 575 -6.11 -3.81 -3.88
C ALA A 575 -5.07 -4.89 -3.60
N ARG A 576 -5.38 -6.16 -3.86
CA ARG A 576 -4.44 -7.28 -3.72
C ARG A 576 -3.21 -7.12 -4.60
N ALA A 577 -3.39 -6.74 -5.87
CA ALA A 577 -2.27 -6.53 -6.79
C ALA A 577 -1.38 -5.35 -6.35
N PHE A 578 -2.00 -4.27 -5.86
CA PHE A 578 -1.30 -3.09 -5.35
C PHE A 578 -0.50 -3.40 -4.08
N GLU A 579 -1.11 -4.12 -3.12
CA GLU A 579 -0.45 -4.59 -1.91
C GLU A 579 0.74 -5.49 -2.22
N GLN A 580 0.55 -6.49 -3.10
CA GLN A 580 1.64 -7.36 -3.56
C GLN A 580 2.78 -6.56 -4.20
N HIS A 581 2.46 -5.57 -5.03
CA HIS A 581 3.45 -4.69 -5.62
C HIS A 581 4.20 -3.87 -4.54
N GLN A 582 3.49 -3.33 -3.54
CA GLN A 582 4.13 -2.62 -2.42
C GLN A 582 5.05 -3.54 -1.62
N LEU A 583 4.61 -4.73 -1.26
CA LEU A 583 5.40 -5.73 -0.53
C LEU A 583 6.65 -6.12 -1.32
N ALA A 584 6.50 -6.39 -2.62
CA ALA A 584 7.63 -6.66 -3.51
C ALA A 584 8.61 -5.48 -3.58
N THR A 585 8.10 -4.26 -3.67
CA THR A 585 8.92 -3.04 -3.69
C THR A 585 9.68 -2.86 -2.38
N ARG A 586 9.02 -2.97 -1.22
CA ARG A 586 9.66 -2.90 0.11
C ARG A 586 10.73 -3.98 0.27
N SER A 587 10.42 -5.22 -0.11
CA SER A 587 11.36 -6.34 -0.09
C SER A 587 12.60 -6.04 -0.96
N ASN A 588 12.41 -5.51 -2.18
CA ASN A 588 13.53 -5.17 -3.05
C ASN A 588 14.39 -4.02 -2.48
N PHE A 589 13.77 -2.98 -1.92
CA PHE A 589 14.50 -1.91 -1.25
C PHE A 589 15.28 -2.41 -0.04
N SER A 590 14.69 -3.29 0.78
CA SER A 590 15.39 -3.92 1.91
C SER A 590 16.61 -4.71 1.43
N LYS A 591 16.47 -5.52 0.38
CA LYS A 591 17.59 -6.26 -0.24
C LYS A 591 18.68 -5.32 -0.75
N HIS A 592 18.33 -4.30 -1.51
CA HIS A 592 19.28 -3.31 -2.03
C HIS A 592 20.03 -2.62 -0.89
N ARG A 593 19.32 -2.18 0.16
CA ARG A 593 19.92 -1.57 1.34
C ARG A 593 20.91 -2.50 2.03
N LYS A 594 20.53 -3.76 2.28
CA LYS A 594 21.41 -4.76 2.91
C LYS A 594 22.66 -5.03 2.08
N TYR A 595 22.50 -5.17 0.76
CA TYR A 595 23.63 -5.34 -0.15
C TYR A 595 24.60 -4.17 -0.02
N THR A 596 24.10 -2.94 -0.15
CA THR A 596 24.93 -1.72 -0.04
C THR A 596 25.58 -1.58 1.34
N ASP A 597 24.83 -1.81 2.43
CA ASP A 597 25.34 -1.75 3.81
C ASP A 597 26.49 -2.77 4.02
N ARG A 598 26.35 -3.99 3.47
CA ARG A 598 27.37 -5.05 3.57
C ARG A 598 28.62 -4.71 2.76
N ILE A 599 28.46 -4.24 1.52
CA ILE A 599 29.59 -3.77 0.69
C ILE A 599 30.36 -2.68 1.42
N GLN A 600 29.67 -1.66 1.93
CA GLN A 600 30.31 -0.57 2.69
C GLN A 600 31.02 -1.06 3.95
N THR A 601 30.42 -1.99 4.68
CA THR A 601 31.03 -2.59 5.87
C THR A 601 32.31 -3.35 5.53
N ILE A 602 32.28 -4.15 4.46
CA ILE A 602 33.44 -4.93 4.04
C ILE A 602 34.57 -4.00 3.57
N ILE A 603 34.27 -2.96 2.78
CA ILE A 603 35.26 -1.97 2.34
C ILE A 603 35.91 -1.28 3.55
N ALA A 604 35.11 -0.81 4.51
CA ALA A 604 35.62 -0.18 5.72
C ALA A 604 36.48 -1.15 6.55
N ALA A 605 36.09 -2.42 6.66
CA ALA A 605 36.90 -3.42 7.35
C ALA A 605 38.24 -3.67 6.65
N ILE A 606 38.28 -3.72 5.32
CA ILE A 606 39.52 -3.82 4.53
C ILE A 606 40.43 -2.61 4.81
N GLU A 607 39.87 -1.40 4.81
CA GLU A 607 40.63 -0.17 5.08
C GLU A 607 41.24 -0.16 6.49
N ILE A 608 40.46 -0.54 7.51
CA ILE A 608 40.96 -0.64 8.88
C ILE A 608 42.07 -1.70 8.97
N LYS A 609 41.89 -2.87 8.35
CA LYS A 609 42.88 -3.96 8.36
C LYS A 609 44.16 -3.62 7.61
N LYS A 610 44.08 -2.79 6.56
CA LYS A 610 45.26 -2.23 5.88
C LYS A 610 46.08 -1.34 6.80
N VAL A 611 45.42 -0.54 7.65
CA VAL A 611 46.11 0.30 8.66
C VAL A 611 46.71 -0.56 9.77
N GLU A 612 46.05 -1.64 10.19
CA GLU A 612 46.56 -2.58 11.21
C GLU A 612 47.73 -3.45 10.71
N GLY A 613 47.91 -3.61 9.39
CA GLY A 613 49.01 -4.40 8.80
C GLY A 613 48.83 -5.91 8.82
N VAL A 614 47.60 -6.42 9.07
CA VAL A 614 47.31 -7.86 9.14
C VAL A 614 46.91 -8.39 7.75
N ALA A 615 47.91 -8.78 6.95
CA ALA A 615 47.71 -9.16 5.54
C ALA A 615 46.70 -10.30 5.30
N ALA A 616 46.64 -11.28 6.20
CA ALA A 616 45.80 -12.45 6.02
C ALA A 616 44.29 -12.16 6.25
N ASP A 617 43.97 -11.19 7.12
CA ASP A 617 42.59 -10.71 7.31
C ASP A 617 42.10 -10.00 6.04
N ILE A 618 42.98 -9.21 5.41
CA ILE A 618 42.67 -8.44 4.19
C ILE A 618 42.21 -9.39 3.07
N ALA A 619 42.97 -10.47 2.80
CA ALA A 619 42.61 -11.45 1.78
C ALA A 619 41.24 -12.10 2.04
N THR A 620 40.93 -12.34 3.32
CA THR A 620 39.64 -12.90 3.73
C THR A 620 38.48 -11.92 3.47
N TRP A 621 38.65 -10.65 3.85
CA TRP A 621 37.65 -9.60 3.58
C TRP A 621 37.48 -9.31 2.08
N GLU A 622 38.55 -9.33 1.30
CA GLU A 622 38.48 -9.20 -0.16
C GLU A 622 37.72 -10.36 -0.81
N ARG A 623 37.90 -11.59 -0.30
CA ARG A 623 37.13 -12.75 -0.75
C ARG A 623 35.65 -12.63 -0.35
N LEU A 624 35.34 -12.10 0.84
CA LEU A 624 33.96 -11.77 1.24
C LEU A 624 33.34 -10.69 0.34
N LEU A 625 34.10 -9.66 -0.04
CA LEU A 625 33.64 -8.62 -0.97
C LEU A 625 33.21 -9.25 -2.29
N ARG A 626 34.09 -10.04 -2.91
CA ARG A 626 33.81 -10.76 -4.16
C ARG A 626 32.58 -11.67 -4.04
N MET A 627 32.42 -12.37 -2.91
CA MET A 627 31.23 -13.20 -2.66
C MET A 627 29.95 -12.36 -2.66
N VAL A 628 29.93 -11.22 -1.95
CA VAL A 628 28.75 -10.35 -1.87
C VAL A 628 28.44 -9.72 -3.22
N GLU A 629 29.45 -9.31 -3.99
CA GLU A 629 29.30 -8.79 -5.35
C GLU A 629 28.71 -9.84 -6.30
N LEU A 630 29.21 -11.07 -6.28
CA LEU A 630 28.67 -12.18 -7.07
C LEU A 630 27.20 -12.44 -6.74
N LEU A 631 26.85 -12.49 -5.45
CA LEU A 631 25.48 -12.67 -4.99
C LEU A 631 24.53 -11.53 -5.40
N GLY A 632 25.04 -10.30 -5.43
CA GLY A 632 24.28 -9.09 -5.70
C GLY A 632 23.10 -8.87 -4.74
N GLU A 633 22.19 -7.98 -5.13
CA GLU A 633 20.97 -7.69 -4.34
C GLU A 633 20.05 -8.90 -4.20
N GLN A 634 20.00 -9.73 -5.24
CA GLN A 634 19.13 -10.91 -5.28
C GLN A 634 19.59 -12.01 -4.30
N GLY A 635 20.89 -12.05 -3.99
CA GLY A 635 21.44 -12.91 -2.95
C GLY A 635 21.19 -12.45 -1.52
N MET A 636 20.55 -11.29 -1.31
CA MET A 636 20.12 -10.82 0.00
C MET A 636 18.77 -11.45 0.40
N SER A 637 18.56 -11.66 1.70
CA SER A 637 17.30 -12.24 2.19
C SER A 637 16.16 -11.22 2.17
N SER A 638 14.97 -11.66 1.75
CA SER A 638 13.72 -10.92 1.96
C SER A 638 13.40 -10.82 3.45
N GLU A 639 12.91 -9.66 3.87
CA GLU A 639 12.32 -9.40 5.18
C GLU A 639 10.88 -8.97 4.97
N GLU A 640 9.98 -9.50 5.78
CA GLU A 640 8.60 -9.05 5.89
C GLU A 640 8.38 -8.48 7.28
N GLU A 641 7.72 -7.32 7.33
CA GLU A 641 7.24 -6.70 8.57
C GLU A 641 6.08 -7.54 9.08
N ASP A 642 6.12 -7.86 10.37
CA ASP A 642 5.04 -8.55 11.06
C ASP A 642 4.86 -7.95 12.47
N GLU A 643 3.70 -8.15 13.06
CA GLU A 643 3.41 -7.73 14.43
C GLU A 643 3.38 -8.98 15.32
N LEU A 644 4.25 -9.03 16.33
CA LEU A 644 4.21 -10.06 17.36
C LEU A 644 3.57 -9.45 18.61
N GLU A 645 2.51 -10.07 19.10
CA GLU A 645 1.89 -9.72 20.38
C GLU A 645 2.74 -10.34 21.50
N ALA A 646 3.42 -9.48 22.27
CA ALA A 646 4.22 -9.85 23.43
C ALA A 646 3.79 -8.98 24.61
N ASP A 647 3.34 -9.61 25.70
CA ASP A 647 2.90 -8.95 26.92
C ASP A 647 1.84 -7.86 26.68
N ASP A 648 0.78 -8.20 25.94
CA ASP A 648 -0.31 -7.30 25.52
C ASP A 648 0.12 -6.09 24.66
N ALA A 649 1.39 -6.04 24.23
CA ALA A 649 1.92 -5.02 23.34
C ALA A 649 2.22 -5.61 21.96
N LYS A 650 1.80 -4.89 20.90
CA LYS A 650 2.18 -5.21 19.53
C LYS A 650 3.59 -4.71 19.25
N VAL A 651 4.55 -5.62 19.19
CA VAL A 651 5.92 -5.32 18.82
C VAL A 651 6.12 -5.62 17.34
N LEU A 652 6.56 -4.61 16.58
CA LEU A 652 6.96 -4.82 15.19
C LEU A 652 8.19 -5.73 15.15
N VAL A 653 8.10 -6.85 14.44
CA VAL A 653 9.18 -7.81 14.22
C VAL A 653 9.45 -7.97 12.72
N PHE A 654 10.71 -8.23 12.35
CA PHE A 654 11.07 -8.54 10.96
C PHE A 654 11.24 -10.04 10.78
N LYS A 655 10.36 -10.66 10.00
CA LYS A 655 10.47 -12.06 9.60
C LYS A 655 11.43 -12.21 8.42
N VAL A 656 12.59 -12.78 8.68
CA VAL A 656 13.61 -13.05 7.65
C VAL A 656 13.27 -14.37 6.97
N LYS A 657 13.06 -14.34 5.65
CA LYS A 657 12.80 -15.52 4.81
C LYS A 657 14.09 -16.17 4.32
N ILE A 658 14.08 -17.49 4.15
CA ILE A 658 15.25 -18.28 3.74
C ILE A 658 15.40 -18.25 2.21
N CYS A 659 16.61 -17.97 1.72
CA CYS A 659 16.96 -18.20 0.32
C CYS A 659 17.38 -19.66 0.14
N ILE A 660 16.43 -20.53 -0.23
CA ILE A 660 16.65 -22.00 -0.30
C ILE A 660 17.77 -22.43 -1.26
N TRP A 661 18.00 -21.65 -2.30
CA TRP A 661 19.01 -21.90 -3.33
C TRP A 661 20.43 -21.56 -2.87
N ARG A 662 20.58 -20.75 -1.82
CA ARG A 662 21.88 -20.24 -1.37
C ARG A 662 22.56 -21.26 -0.45
N GLU A 663 23.85 -21.49 -0.66
CA GLU A 663 24.64 -22.41 0.18
C GLU A 663 24.57 -22.00 1.66
N PRO A 664 24.20 -22.91 2.61
CA PRO A 664 24.05 -22.57 4.02
C PRO A 664 25.25 -21.87 4.66
N ARG A 665 26.50 -22.24 4.29
CA ARG A 665 27.71 -21.57 4.81
C ARG A 665 27.77 -20.08 4.48
N VAL A 666 27.27 -19.70 3.31
CA VAL A 666 27.17 -18.28 2.89
C VAL A 666 26.28 -17.49 3.85
N VAL A 667 25.25 -18.12 4.42
CA VAL A 667 24.37 -17.47 5.41
C VAL A 667 25.15 -17.05 6.65
N GLU A 668 26.10 -17.87 7.10
CA GLU A 668 26.92 -17.57 8.27
C GLU A 668 27.95 -16.47 7.96
N TYR A 669 28.56 -16.46 6.78
CA TYR A 669 29.40 -15.31 6.35
C TYR A 669 28.62 -14.00 6.31
N LEU A 670 27.39 -14.02 5.80
CA LEU A 670 26.55 -12.83 5.79
C LEU A 670 26.13 -12.40 7.21
N ARG A 671 25.95 -13.33 8.16
CA ARG A 671 25.74 -12.98 9.58
C ARG A 671 26.96 -12.31 10.18
N PHE A 672 28.14 -12.83 9.89
CA PHE A 672 29.39 -12.26 10.35
C PHE A 672 29.54 -10.80 9.87
N VAL A 673 29.28 -10.53 8.58
CA VAL A 673 29.29 -9.16 8.05
C VAL A 673 28.24 -8.29 8.75
N ASP A 674 27.01 -8.79 8.95
CA ASP A 674 25.96 -8.04 9.65
C ASP A 674 26.34 -7.68 11.11
N ALA A 675 27.05 -8.58 11.81
CA ALA A 675 27.56 -8.32 13.16
C ALA A 675 28.62 -7.21 13.14
N GLN A 676 29.53 -7.22 12.16
CA GLN A 676 30.50 -6.14 11.97
C GLN A 676 29.81 -4.81 11.62
N THR A 677 28.76 -4.84 10.79
CA THR A 677 27.95 -3.65 10.48
C THR A 677 27.34 -3.06 11.75
N ALA A 678 26.85 -3.90 12.67
CA ALA A 678 26.30 -3.44 13.95
C ALA A 678 27.35 -2.75 14.83
N LEU A 679 28.59 -3.25 14.84
CA LEU A 679 29.69 -2.61 15.57
C LEU A 679 30.05 -1.24 14.99
N PHE A 680 30.17 -1.12 13.67
CA PHE A 680 30.44 0.16 13.00
C PHE A 680 29.32 1.18 13.18
N LYS A 681 28.07 0.71 13.31
CA LYS A 681 26.90 1.57 13.54
C LYS A 681 26.58 1.82 15.01
N LYS A 682 27.37 1.31 15.97
CA LYS A 682 27.10 1.45 17.41
C LYS A 682 26.94 2.91 17.88
N HIS A 683 27.57 3.85 17.18
CA HIS A 683 27.50 5.28 17.48
C HIS A 683 26.34 6.02 16.79
N GLN A 684 25.58 5.36 15.90
CA GLN A 684 24.39 5.97 15.31
C GLN A 684 23.26 5.95 16.34
N VAL A 685 23.01 7.11 16.96
CA VAL A 685 21.86 7.34 17.82
C VAL A 685 20.59 7.27 16.95
N GLY A 686 19.92 6.14 16.98
CA GLY A 686 18.67 5.90 16.27
C GLY A 686 17.76 4.97 17.06
N PRO A 687 16.50 4.79 16.61
CA PRO A 687 15.58 3.85 17.23
C PRO A 687 16.22 2.46 17.32
N ILE A 688 15.99 1.77 18.44
CA ILE A 688 16.45 0.38 18.64
C ILE A 688 15.89 -0.43 17.46
N PRO A 689 16.76 -1.16 16.72
CA PRO A 689 16.30 -1.94 15.59
C PRO A 689 15.30 -2.99 16.06
N ALA A 690 14.16 -3.07 15.37
CA ALA A 690 13.15 -4.09 15.65
C ALA A 690 13.76 -5.51 15.57
N PRO A 691 13.34 -6.43 16.45
CA PRO A 691 13.90 -7.77 16.51
C PRO A 691 13.67 -8.51 15.19
N ARG A 692 14.67 -9.30 14.79
CA ARG A 692 14.66 -10.08 13.55
C ARG A 692 14.48 -11.55 13.86
N ILE A 693 13.36 -12.13 13.41
CA ILE A 693 13.04 -13.54 13.62
C ILE A 693 13.27 -14.28 12.31
N ARG A 694 14.10 -15.33 12.32
CA ARG A 694 14.28 -16.18 11.16
C ARG A 694 13.13 -17.16 11.05
N THR A 695 12.47 -17.15 9.91
CA THR A 695 11.35 -18.05 9.63
C THR A 695 11.82 -19.23 8.78
N ARG A 696 11.08 -20.34 8.81
CA ARG A 696 11.27 -21.45 7.84
C ARG A 696 10.65 -21.14 6.47
N ALA A 697 9.97 -20.00 6.33
CA ALA A 697 9.34 -19.60 5.08
C ALA A 697 10.38 -19.33 3.99
N VAL A 698 10.11 -19.85 2.80
CA VAL A 698 10.95 -19.65 1.62
C VAL A 698 10.76 -18.23 1.08
N GLY A 699 11.87 -17.55 0.81
CA GLY A 699 11.85 -16.21 0.23
C GLY A 699 11.62 -16.24 -1.27
N ASN A 700 10.93 -15.22 -1.79
CA ASN A 700 10.67 -15.05 -3.23
C ASN A 700 11.85 -14.39 -3.98
N SER A 701 13.08 -14.48 -3.46
CA SER A 701 14.27 -13.93 -4.13
C SER A 701 14.55 -14.73 -5.40
N LYS A 702 14.67 -14.03 -6.54
CA LYS A 702 15.08 -14.65 -7.79
C LYS A 702 16.51 -15.17 -7.64
N VAL A 703 16.76 -16.35 -8.20
CA VAL A 703 18.10 -16.95 -8.18
C VAL A 703 18.99 -16.15 -9.14
N PRO A 704 20.15 -15.63 -8.69
CA PRO A 704 21.09 -14.97 -9.60
C PRO A 704 21.63 -15.97 -10.62
N ARG A 705 21.74 -15.53 -11.88
CA ARG A 705 22.34 -16.31 -12.97
C ARG A 705 23.85 -16.13 -12.97
N GLY A 706 24.59 -17.13 -13.42
CA GLY A 706 26.05 -17.02 -13.55
C GLY A 706 26.83 -17.16 -12.25
N LEU A 707 26.23 -17.63 -11.15
CA LEU A 707 27.00 -17.83 -9.92
C LEU A 707 27.89 -19.07 -10.03
N PRO A 708 29.05 -19.08 -9.36
CA PRO A 708 29.83 -20.28 -9.10
C PRO A 708 28.99 -21.39 -8.46
N LYS A 709 29.23 -22.65 -8.86
CA LYS A 709 28.49 -23.82 -8.36
C LYS A 709 28.50 -23.93 -6.83
N SER A 710 29.60 -23.54 -6.18
CA SER A 710 29.78 -23.59 -4.72
C SER A 710 28.92 -22.60 -3.94
N LEU A 711 28.38 -21.55 -4.58
CA LEU A 711 27.47 -20.60 -3.91
C LEU A 711 26.01 -21.08 -3.90
N TYR A 712 25.70 -22.13 -4.67
CA TYR A 712 24.39 -22.78 -4.64
C TYR A 712 24.36 -23.89 -3.60
N ASN A 713 23.22 -24.01 -2.92
CA ASN A 713 22.91 -25.16 -2.08
C ASN A 713 22.89 -26.42 -2.94
N SER A 714 23.83 -27.34 -2.67
CA SER A 714 24.01 -28.57 -3.44
C SER A 714 22.74 -29.44 -3.52
N LYS A 715 21.93 -29.49 -2.44
CA LYS A 715 20.67 -30.26 -2.42
C LYS A 715 19.61 -29.62 -3.32
N TRP A 716 19.49 -28.29 -3.24
CA TRP A 716 18.55 -27.54 -4.07
C TRP A 716 18.93 -27.64 -5.56
N LEU A 717 20.23 -27.52 -5.88
CA LEU A 717 20.73 -27.59 -7.25
C LEU A 717 20.53 -28.98 -7.88
N LYS A 718 20.64 -30.06 -7.08
CA LYS A 718 20.38 -31.44 -7.54
C LYS A 718 18.90 -31.68 -7.91
N ASN A 719 17.99 -30.98 -7.25
CA ASN A 719 16.55 -31.10 -7.49
C ASN A 719 16.05 -30.18 -8.60
N ALA A 720 16.90 -29.31 -9.15
CA ALA A 720 16.54 -28.40 -10.23
C ALA A 720 16.44 -29.15 -11.56
N THR A 721 15.43 -28.80 -12.38
CA THR A 721 15.28 -29.40 -13.71
C THR A 721 16.45 -29.02 -14.63
N PRO A 722 16.89 -29.90 -15.55
CA PRO A 722 18.00 -29.60 -16.47
C PRO A 722 17.78 -28.33 -17.30
N ALA A 723 16.55 -28.06 -17.74
CA ALA A 723 16.18 -26.84 -18.45
C ALA A 723 16.42 -25.58 -17.60
N TYR A 724 16.06 -25.63 -16.31
CA TYR A 724 16.28 -24.53 -15.39
C TYR A 724 17.76 -24.32 -15.06
N LEU A 725 18.55 -25.40 -14.94
CA LEU A 725 20.01 -25.32 -14.79
C LEU A 725 20.68 -24.64 -16.00
N ASN A 726 20.21 -24.93 -17.21
CA ASN A 726 20.67 -24.25 -18.43
C ASN A 726 20.32 -22.75 -18.42
N GLU A 727 19.13 -22.38 -17.92
CA GLU A 727 18.72 -20.99 -17.76
C GLU A 727 19.57 -20.23 -16.71
N LEU A 728 19.94 -20.91 -15.63
CA LEU A 728 20.79 -20.36 -14.56
C LEU A 728 22.20 -20.02 -15.05
N LYS A 729 22.69 -20.69 -16.10
CA LYS A 729 24.05 -20.51 -16.63
C LYS A 729 25.11 -20.61 -15.53
N VAL A 730 25.06 -21.67 -14.72
CA VAL A 730 25.98 -21.88 -13.59
C VAL A 730 27.42 -21.70 -14.06
N SER A 731 28.17 -20.82 -13.38
CA SER A 731 29.56 -20.53 -13.75
C SER A 731 30.44 -21.74 -13.46
N LYS A 732 31.43 -21.96 -14.33
CA LYS A 732 32.50 -22.96 -14.14
C LYS A 732 33.58 -22.49 -13.17
N GLU A 733 33.54 -21.21 -12.77
CA GLU A 733 34.46 -20.65 -11.80
C GLU A 733 34.35 -21.40 -10.46
N VAL A 734 35.50 -21.77 -9.91
CA VAL A 734 35.59 -22.38 -8.59
C VAL A 734 35.71 -21.24 -7.58
N PHE A 735 34.67 -21.07 -6.75
CA PHE A 735 34.72 -20.14 -5.62
C PHE A 735 34.92 -20.95 -4.34
N GLU A 736 36.11 -20.85 -3.76
CA GLU A 736 36.46 -21.50 -2.50
C GLU A 736 35.75 -20.80 -1.33
N LEU A 737 34.72 -21.43 -0.78
CA LEU A 737 34.17 -21.03 0.51
C LEU A 737 35.19 -21.32 1.61
N PHE A 738 35.29 -20.43 2.60
CA PHE A 738 36.17 -20.64 3.76
C PHE A 738 35.83 -21.99 4.41
N VAL A 739 36.83 -22.85 4.61
CA VAL A 739 36.61 -24.19 5.17
C VAL A 739 36.96 -24.21 6.65
N ALA A 740 37.94 -23.41 7.09
CA ALA A 740 38.41 -23.42 8.48
C ALA A 740 37.77 -22.32 9.37
N ALA A 741 37.32 -21.21 8.80
CA ALA A 741 36.80 -20.08 9.56
C ALA A 741 35.49 -20.41 10.31
N MET A 742 34.66 -21.30 9.77
CA MET A 742 33.38 -21.67 10.36
C MET A 742 33.47 -22.45 11.67
N ASN A 743 34.49 -23.31 11.83
CA ASN A 743 34.67 -24.08 13.06
C ASN A 743 35.15 -23.20 14.24
N ARG A 744 35.62 -21.97 13.97
CA ARG A 744 36.14 -21.04 14.98
C ARG A 744 35.24 -19.83 15.24
N MET A 745 34.35 -19.48 14.30
CA MET A 745 33.29 -18.46 14.50
C MET A 745 32.09 -18.97 15.32
N ALA A 746 31.99 -20.27 15.56
CA ALA A 746 30.94 -20.86 16.40
C ALA A 746 31.24 -20.77 17.91
N ILE A 747 32.41 -20.24 18.27
CA ILE A 747 32.86 -19.90 19.64
C ILE A 747 32.63 -18.40 19.82
#